data_AF-A0A3M6TSI8-F1
#
_entry.id   AF-A0A3M6TSI8-F1
#
_cell.length_a   1.000
_cell.length_b   1.000
_cell.length_c   1.000
_cell.angle_alpha   90.00
_cell.angle_beta   90.00
_cell.angle_gamma   90.00
#
_symmetry.space_group_name_H-M   'P 1'
#
loop_
_entity.id
_entity.type
_entity.pdbx_description
1 polymer ?
#
loop_
_entity_poly.entity_id
_entity_poly.type
_entity_poly.pdbx_seq_one_letter_code
_entity_poly.pdbx_strand_id
1 'polypeptide(L)'
;MAENFEQISSFKVLDSIQVEKYRSKRTDIKFCFAKVPGPLVNGFLCLATEAHDDDGLPHTLEHLVFMGSEKYPFKGMLDLFANRCLAQGTNAWTSTDHTAYTMETAGSEGFLNLLPIYLDHVLYPTLTESAYITEVHHVNGEGEDAGVVYCEMQGRENMEISRTYLNFTREIYPGVCGYKVCNYHQQYYRPENLCVIITGQIDPNKVFEAVNPFEEKIIGKKPLAPYVRPWQTPVPPLGESVDKIIPFPTEDEESGSIMLGFRGPSCEDHYGQAALSVILDYLSDTSIAPLQRELVEIPDPFCSDIDCDVLEFLESAFIIRAENVSFDKLSAAKEKVKEVLGNLAEGREVIDMDRLNVVIHRKILDTKNRFENRPHDTFADVLVRDFLYSSKSEDLKERMEIIQRLEKLRQESVTFWVDFLKKYFISSRSVSITGKPSAQLMKEMSEGEKKRVAEQRESLGEEGLKRKRQRLEKATDENEVAPPPDIVNSLPVPSTSSISFHPIKMFSNRRQDGCDDSESEAKKFPVSEIPYSFQLDHVSTLFAKLTVLLDTAVVPEELKPYLSLYLEVIFESPLLRDGVLIPHEKVVAELAADTLDHVSSLGLKGSRFTPEEFPQLACITLKLEVEKYEKGIHWLQDLLYKAQFTKDRLEIVGKKMMNDVASKKREMRPVTKALIRDIVFTKESNMYSANMVRQYSFLNQLISDLENDASK
;
A
#
# COMPACT_ATOMS: atom_id res chain seq x y z
N MET A 1 -31.87 -23.39 -4.41
CA MET A 1 -30.45 -23.03 -4.62
C MET A 1 -29.98 -21.99 -3.60
N ALA A 2 -30.63 -20.81 -3.50
CA ALA A 2 -30.40 -19.87 -2.39
C ALA A 2 -30.60 -20.50 -0.99
N GLU A 3 -31.45 -21.53 -0.87
CA GLU A 3 -31.69 -22.27 0.38
C GLU A 3 -30.44 -22.94 0.98
N ASN A 4 -29.42 -23.24 0.16
CA ASN A 4 -28.15 -23.83 0.60
C ASN A 4 -27.18 -22.81 1.19
N PHE A 5 -27.48 -21.51 1.07
CA PHE A 5 -26.67 -20.44 1.61
C PHE A 5 -27.43 -19.76 2.74
N GLU A 6 -26.76 -19.59 3.87
CA GLU A 6 -27.30 -18.87 5.03
C GLU A 6 -26.75 -17.46 5.03
N GLN A 7 -27.63 -16.44 5.06
CA GLN A 7 -27.22 -15.06 5.24
C GLN A 7 -26.89 -14.82 6.73
N ILE A 8 -25.63 -14.52 7.01
CA ILE A 8 -25.13 -14.26 8.37
C ILE A 8 -25.36 -12.80 8.75
N SER A 9 -25.09 -11.86 7.83
CA SER A 9 -25.27 -10.44 8.08
C SER A 9 -25.60 -9.68 6.79
N SER A 10 -26.29 -8.55 6.97
CA SER A 10 -26.72 -7.65 5.88
C SER A 10 -26.93 -6.24 6.44
N PHE A 11 -26.20 -5.26 5.91
CA PHE A 11 -26.32 -3.86 6.32
C PHE A 11 -25.77 -2.93 5.24
N LYS A 12 -25.99 -1.63 5.40
CA LYS A 12 -25.48 -0.61 4.49
C LYS A 12 -24.32 0.17 5.10
N VAL A 13 -23.34 0.50 4.27
CA VAL A 13 -22.22 1.39 4.58
C VAL A 13 -22.39 2.66 3.74
N LEU A 14 -22.14 3.83 4.33
CA LEU A 14 -22.36 5.15 3.70
C LEU A 14 -23.76 5.29 3.07
N ASP A 15 -24.78 4.73 3.75
CA ASP A 15 -26.21 4.73 3.37
C ASP A 15 -26.58 4.13 2.00
N SER A 16 -25.59 3.69 1.21
CA SER A 16 -25.76 3.35 -0.21
C SER A 16 -25.16 2.00 -0.59
N ILE A 17 -24.03 1.60 0.03
CA ILE A 17 -23.32 0.37 -0.35
C ILE A 17 -23.81 -0.77 0.51
N GLN A 18 -24.48 -1.73 -0.11
CA GLN A 18 -24.97 -2.93 0.55
C GLN A 18 -23.82 -3.91 0.78
N VAL A 19 -23.62 -4.32 2.04
CA VAL A 19 -22.66 -5.35 2.45
C VAL A 19 -23.44 -6.57 2.96
N GLU A 20 -23.08 -7.76 2.48
CA GLU A 20 -23.77 -9.01 2.82
C GLU A 20 -22.75 -10.13 3.05
N LYS A 21 -22.94 -10.93 4.10
CA LYS A 21 -22.12 -12.11 4.40
C LYS A 21 -22.98 -13.36 4.38
N TYR A 22 -22.52 -14.37 3.69
CA TYR A 22 -23.18 -15.67 3.56
C TYR A 22 -22.23 -16.80 3.93
N ARG A 23 -22.80 -17.94 4.34
CA ARG A 23 -22.11 -19.21 4.52
C ARG A 23 -22.83 -20.30 3.75
N SER A 24 -22.07 -21.10 3.00
CA SER A 24 -22.59 -22.33 2.43
C SER A 24 -22.87 -23.34 3.53
N LYS A 25 -24.10 -23.86 3.60
CA LYS A 25 -24.49 -24.92 4.55
C LYS A 25 -23.88 -26.28 4.19
N ARG A 26 -23.25 -26.39 3.02
CA ARG A 26 -22.73 -27.65 2.47
C ARG A 26 -21.22 -27.80 2.65
N THR A 27 -20.49 -26.70 2.52
CA THR A 27 -19.01 -26.68 2.48
C THR A 27 -18.40 -25.73 3.51
N ASP A 28 -19.22 -24.96 4.23
CA ASP A 28 -18.80 -23.87 5.12
C ASP A 28 -17.97 -22.76 4.45
N ILE A 29 -17.87 -22.69 3.12
CA ILE A 29 -17.26 -21.55 2.43
C ILE A 29 -18.04 -20.28 2.77
N LYS A 30 -17.30 -19.20 3.08
CA LYS A 30 -17.87 -17.88 3.36
C LYS A 30 -17.86 -17.06 2.08
N PHE A 31 -18.96 -16.37 1.81
CA PHE A 31 -19.08 -15.44 0.69
C PHE A 31 -19.46 -14.06 1.22
N CYS A 32 -18.61 -13.06 0.99
CA CYS A 32 -18.87 -11.69 1.39
C CYS A 32 -19.06 -10.83 0.15
N PHE A 33 -20.05 -9.96 0.15
CA PHE A 33 -20.39 -9.08 -0.97
C PHE A 33 -20.37 -7.63 -0.51
N ALA A 34 -19.75 -6.74 -1.28
CA ALA A 34 -19.94 -5.30 -1.19
C ALA A 34 -20.37 -4.76 -2.57
N LYS A 35 -21.60 -4.25 -2.66
CA LYS A 35 -22.21 -3.79 -3.93
C LYS A 35 -21.74 -2.40 -4.34
N VAL A 36 -20.44 -2.30 -4.61
CA VAL A 36 -19.75 -1.09 -5.05
C VAL A 36 -20.17 -0.76 -6.48
N PRO A 37 -20.58 0.49 -6.79
CA PRO A 37 -20.89 0.90 -8.16
C PRO A 37 -19.62 0.99 -9.00
N GLY A 38 -19.72 0.68 -10.29
CA GLY A 38 -18.60 0.80 -11.23
C GLY A 38 -18.50 -0.38 -12.19
N PRO A 39 -17.55 -0.31 -13.14
CA PRO A 39 -17.42 -1.30 -14.21
C PRO A 39 -16.72 -2.58 -13.76
N LEU A 40 -16.06 -2.56 -12.61
CA LEU A 40 -15.23 -3.65 -12.13
C LEU A 40 -15.97 -4.53 -11.12
N VAL A 41 -15.66 -5.82 -11.18
CA VAL A 41 -15.98 -6.78 -10.13
C VAL A 41 -14.66 -7.40 -9.69
N ASN A 42 -14.33 -7.20 -8.42
CA ASN A 42 -13.12 -7.71 -7.79
C ASN A 42 -13.48 -8.88 -6.88
N GLY A 43 -12.60 -9.88 -6.84
CA GLY A 43 -12.74 -11.06 -6.02
C GLY A 43 -11.44 -11.31 -5.28
N PHE A 44 -11.55 -11.61 -3.99
CA PHE A 44 -10.44 -11.93 -3.10
C PHE A 44 -10.75 -13.27 -2.43
N LEU A 45 -10.01 -14.31 -2.82
CA LEU A 45 -10.12 -15.65 -2.24
C LEU A 45 -9.11 -15.72 -1.11
N CYS A 46 -9.56 -15.44 0.11
CA CYS A 46 -8.72 -15.32 1.29
C CYS A 46 -8.71 -16.64 2.10
N LEU A 47 -7.51 -17.09 2.44
CA LEU A 47 -7.24 -18.24 3.31
C LEU A 47 -6.44 -17.78 4.52
N ALA A 48 -6.86 -18.17 5.73
CA ALA A 48 -6.05 -17.92 6.92
C ALA A 48 -4.89 -18.93 6.94
N THR A 49 -3.64 -18.45 6.86
CA THR A 49 -2.46 -19.31 6.67
C THR A 49 -1.42 -19.00 7.73
N GLU A 50 -1.23 -19.91 8.68
CA GLU A 50 -0.19 -19.78 9.70
C GLU A 50 1.12 -20.40 9.22
N ALA A 51 2.21 -19.66 9.27
CA ALA A 51 3.55 -20.22 9.13
C ALA A 51 4.16 -20.47 10.51
N HIS A 52 4.78 -21.62 10.66
CA HIS A 52 5.48 -22.00 11.89
C HIS A 52 6.98 -22.18 11.61
N ASP A 53 7.53 -21.66 10.53
CA ASP A 53 8.96 -21.64 10.25
C ASP A 53 9.22 -20.60 9.15
N ASP A 54 10.49 -20.36 8.87
CA ASP A 54 10.92 -19.43 7.82
C ASP A 54 11.08 -20.13 6.46
N ASP A 55 10.51 -21.34 6.27
CA ASP A 55 10.63 -22.09 5.01
C ASP A 55 9.83 -21.44 3.86
N GLY A 56 8.98 -20.44 4.15
CA GLY A 56 8.25 -19.69 3.14
C GLY A 56 7.10 -20.46 2.48
N LEU A 57 6.57 -21.49 3.16
CA LEU A 57 5.53 -22.38 2.63
C LEU A 57 4.27 -21.66 2.11
N PRO A 58 3.70 -20.64 2.77
CA PRO A 58 2.52 -19.95 2.26
C PRO A 58 2.81 -19.24 0.93
N HIS A 59 3.94 -18.54 0.86
CA HIS A 59 4.38 -17.82 -0.36
C HIS A 59 4.73 -18.79 -1.49
N THR A 60 5.38 -19.91 -1.17
CA THR A 60 5.64 -20.98 -2.14
C THR A 60 4.34 -21.54 -2.74
N LEU A 61 3.34 -21.81 -1.89
CA LEU A 61 2.06 -22.35 -2.36
C LEU A 61 1.27 -21.34 -3.19
N GLU A 62 1.38 -20.05 -2.86
CA GLU A 62 0.79 -18.96 -3.63
C GLU A 62 1.23 -19.02 -5.10
N HIS A 63 2.53 -19.20 -5.37
CA HIS A 63 3.05 -19.39 -6.73
C HIS A 63 2.60 -20.73 -7.34
N LEU A 64 2.68 -21.82 -6.58
CA LEU A 64 2.39 -23.17 -7.11
C LEU A 64 0.92 -23.37 -7.52
N VAL A 65 -0.01 -22.60 -6.96
CA VAL A 65 -1.43 -22.62 -7.37
C VAL A 65 -1.61 -22.19 -8.83
N PHE A 66 -0.75 -21.34 -9.37
CA PHE A 66 -0.80 -20.89 -10.77
C PHE A 66 -0.21 -21.91 -11.77
N MET A 67 0.38 -22.99 -11.26
CA MET A 67 0.99 -24.05 -12.08
C MET A 67 -0.01 -25.09 -12.59
N GLY A 68 -1.29 -24.90 -12.27
CA GLY A 68 -2.41 -25.68 -12.79
C GLY A 68 -3.22 -26.33 -11.67
N SER A 69 -4.38 -26.85 -12.07
CA SER A 69 -5.34 -27.53 -11.19
C SER A 69 -5.65 -28.93 -11.68
N GLU A 70 -6.33 -29.74 -10.88
CA GLU A 70 -6.83 -31.05 -11.30
C GLU A 70 -7.68 -30.98 -12.58
N LYS A 71 -8.50 -29.94 -12.74
CA LYS A 71 -9.36 -29.78 -13.93
C LYS A 71 -8.62 -29.13 -15.10
N TYR A 72 -7.66 -28.25 -14.82
CA TYR A 72 -6.89 -27.53 -15.82
C TYR A 72 -5.39 -27.63 -15.52
N PRO A 73 -4.75 -28.78 -15.85
CA PRO A 73 -3.39 -29.11 -15.41
C PRO A 73 -2.32 -28.50 -16.33
N PHE A 74 -2.40 -27.20 -16.59
CA PHE A 74 -1.45 -26.49 -17.45
C PHE A 74 -0.98 -25.19 -16.80
N LYS A 75 0.33 -24.93 -16.86
CA LYS A 75 0.93 -23.68 -16.36
C LYS A 75 0.31 -22.48 -17.06
N GLY A 76 -0.04 -21.44 -16.29
CA GLY A 76 -0.57 -20.18 -16.82
C GLY A 76 -1.98 -20.29 -17.43
N MET A 77 -2.66 -21.42 -17.30
CA MET A 77 -4.02 -21.60 -17.83
C MET A 77 -5.02 -20.64 -17.19
N LEU A 78 -4.83 -20.34 -15.91
CA LEU A 78 -5.68 -19.41 -15.17
C LEU A 78 -5.60 -17.98 -15.75
N ASP A 79 -4.40 -17.51 -16.12
CA ASP A 79 -4.21 -16.20 -16.78
C ASP A 79 -4.81 -16.17 -18.18
N LEU A 80 -4.69 -17.26 -18.95
CA LEU A 80 -5.33 -17.35 -20.27
C LEU A 80 -6.85 -17.22 -20.16
N PHE A 81 -7.45 -17.86 -19.16
CA PHE A 81 -8.88 -17.70 -18.88
C PHE A 81 -9.24 -16.31 -18.36
N ALA A 82 -8.42 -15.75 -17.48
CA ALA A 82 -8.62 -14.40 -16.94
C ALA A 82 -8.69 -13.37 -18.08
N ASN A 83 -7.74 -13.40 -19.02
CA ASN A 83 -7.74 -12.53 -20.20
C ASN A 83 -9.01 -12.68 -21.05
N ARG A 84 -9.54 -13.90 -21.21
CA ARG A 84 -10.80 -14.14 -21.94
C ARG A 84 -12.03 -13.65 -21.17
N CYS A 85 -11.95 -13.61 -19.85
CA CYS A 85 -12.99 -13.10 -18.94
C CYS A 85 -12.91 -11.58 -18.72
N LEU A 86 -12.22 -10.85 -19.61
CA LEU A 86 -12.00 -9.39 -19.50
C LEU A 86 -11.32 -8.99 -18.17
N ALA A 87 -10.42 -9.84 -17.68
CA ALA A 87 -9.57 -9.57 -16.54
C ALA A 87 -8.20 -9.07 -16.98
N GLN A 88 -7.55 -8.25 -16.15
CA GLN A 88 -6.16 -7.85 -16.34
C GLN A 88 -5.20 -8.89 -15.72
N GLY A 89 -5.28 -10.13 -16.21
CA GLY A 89 -4.54 -11.26 -15.64
C GLY A 89 -5.04 -11.68 -14.26
N THR A 90 -4.18 -12.39 -13.52
CA THR A 90 -4.42 -12.79 -12.14
C THR A 90 -3.31 -12.30 -11.22
N ASN A 91 -3.58 -12.25 -9.92
CA ASN A 91 -2.59 -11.84 -8.94
C ASN A 91 -2.88 -12.53 -7.59
N ALA A 92 -1.93 -12.46 -6.68
CA ALA A 92 -2.07 -12.94 -5.31
C ALA A 92 -1.08 -12.21 -4.40
N TRP A 93 -1.28 -12.34 -3.11
CA TRP A 93 -0.26 -11.96 -2.13
C TRP A 93 -0.31 -12.85 -0.91
N THR A 94 0.84 -12.95 -0.27
CA THR A 94 1.03 -13.60 1.03
C THR A 94 1.33 -12.53 2.07
N SER A 95 0.46 -12.41 3.08
CA SER A 95 0.68 -11.59 4.28
C SER A 95 1.19 -12.46 5.44
N THR A 96 1.40 -11.86 6.61
CA THR A 96 1.80 -12.58 7.83
C THR A 96 0.75 -13.59 8.30
N ASP A 97 -0.53 -13.25 8.11
CA ASP A 97 -1.68 -13.95 8.70
C ASP A 97 -2.59 -14.65 7.68
N HIS A 98 -2.43 -14.37 6.39
CA HIS A 98 -3.28 -14.91 5.33
C HIS A 98 -2.58 -14.93 3.97
N THR A 99 -3.13 -15.74 3.06
CA THR A 99 -2.82 -15.71 1.63
C THR A 99 -4.11 -15.35 0.90
N ALA A 100 -4.07 -14.39 -0.01
CA ALA A 100 -5.22 -13.98 -0.79
C ALA A 100 -4.91 -14.01 -2.29
N TYR A 101 -5.85 -14.55 -3.05
CA TYR A 101 -5.78 -14.60 -4.51
C TYR A 101 -6.82 -13.66 -5.11
N THR A 102 -6.42 -12.89 -6.11
CA THR A 102 -7.26 -11.83 -6.68
C THR A 102 -7.63 -12.03 -8.12
N MET A 103 -8.87 -11.63 -8.40
CA MET A 103 -9.45 -11.54 -9.72
C MET A 103 -10.08 -10.16 -9.86
N GLU A 104 -9.81 -9.50 -10.97
CA GLU A 104 -10.43 -8.22 -11.33
C GLU A 104 -10.94 -8.33 -12.76
N THR A 105 -12.26 -8.27 -12.94
CA THR A 105 -12.90 -8.41 -14.25
C THR A 105 -13.74 -7.19 -14.57
N ALA A 106 -13.77 -6.78 -15.84
CA ALA A 106 -14.77 -5.83 -16.32
C ALA A 106 -16.14 -6.52 -16.47
N GLY A 107 -17.11 -6.10 -15.65
CA GLY A 107 -18.45 -6.69 -15.59
C GLY A 107 -18.50 -8.02 -14.81
N SER A 108 -19.72 -8.49 -14.53
CA SER A 108 -19.94 -9.68 -13.70
C SER A 108 -19.90 -11.01 -14.47
N GLU A 109 -20.12 -11.01 -15.79
CA GLU A 109 -20.17 -12.24 -16.57
C GLU A 109 -18.81 -12.96 -16.63
N GLY A 110 -17.72 -12.21 -16.85
CA GLY A 110 -16.36 -12.74 -16.79
C GLY A 110 -16.02 -13.30 -15.41
N PHE A 111 -16.40 -12.58 -14.36
CA PHE A 111 -16.23 -13.01 -12.98
C PHE A 111 -16.90 -14.37 -12.70
N LEU A 112 -18.17 -14.52 -13.08
CA LEU A 112 -18.95 -15.73 -12.87
C LEU A 112 -18.35 -16.96 -13.57
N ASN A 113 -17.76 -16.76 -14.76
CA ASN A 113 -17.07 -17.80 -15.50
C ASN A 113 -15.73 -18.18 -14.87
N LEU A 114 -14.98 -17.19 -14.36
CA LEU A 114 -13.64 -17.38 -13.83
C LEU A 114 -13.63 -17.96 -12.40
N LEU A 115 -14.57 -17.55 -11.55
CA LEU A 115 -14.56 -17.89 -10.12
C LEU A 115 -14.48 -19.41 -9.85
N PRO A 116 -15.29 -20.29 -10.46
CA PRO A 116 -15.20 -21.73 -10.21
C PRO A 116 -13.87 -22.34 -10.65
N ILE A 117 -13.21 -21.76 -11.66
CA ILE A 117 -11.91 -22.19 -12.17
C ILE A 117 -10.81 -21.78 -11.19
N TYR A 118 -10.88 -20.55 -10.69
CA TYR A 118 -9.96 -20.03 -9.70
C TYR A 118 -10.04 -20.83 -8.40
N LEU A 119 -11.26 -21.13 -7.93
CA LEU A 119 -11.48 -21.99 -6.77
C LEU A 119 -10.86 -23.40 -6.94
N ASP A 120 -10.86 -23.94 -8.17
CA ASP A 120 -10.20 -25.22 -8.48
C ASP A 120 -8.68 -25.14 -8.37
N HIS A 121 -8.07 -24.04 -8.81
CA HIS A 121 -6.63 -23.81 -8.66
C HIS A 121 -6.25 -23.69 -7.18
N VAL A 122 -7.04 -22.95 -6.40
CA VAL A 122 -6.76 -22.74 -4.98
C VAL A 122 -6.92 -24.03 -4.17
N LEU A 123 -8.05 -24.73 -4.29
CA LEU A 123 -8.34 -25.91 -3.43
C LEU A 123 -7.85 -27.24 -4.02
N TYR A 124 -7.61 -27.33 -5.33
CA TYR A 124 -7.17 -28.56 -6.00
C TYR A 124 -6.03 -28.31 -7.02
N PRO A 125 -4.92 -27.67 -6.61
CA PRO A 125 -3.75 -27.47 -7.47
C PRO A 125 -3.05 -28.79 -7.81
N THR A 126 -2.26 -28.80 -8.88
CA THR A 126 -1.48 -29.99 -9.29
C THR A 126 -0.30 -30.29 -8.38
N LEU A 127 0.39 -29.25 -7.89
CA LEU A 127 1.57 -29.33 -7.01
C LEU A 127 2.63 -30.35 -7.47
N THR A 128 3.01 -30.30 -8.74
CA THR A 128 3.98 -31.24 -9.31
C THR A 128 5.41 -30.94 -8.85
N GLU A 129 6.28 -31.95 -8.89
CA GLU A 129 7.71 -31.76 -8.61
C GLU A 129 8.35 -30.78 -9.60
N SER A 130 7.95 -30.84 -10.87
CA SER A 130 8.44 -29.95 -11.92
C SER A 130 8.04 -28.49 -11.66
N ALA A 131 6.83 -28.25 -11.14
CA ALA A 131 6.40 -26.92 -10.71
C ALA A 131 7.26 -26.38 -9.56
N TYR A 132 7.55 -27.22 -8.56
CA TYR A 132 8.47 -26.85 -7.47
C TYR A 132 9.86 -26.47 -7.99
N ILE A 133 10.42 -27.26 -8.91
CA ILE A 133 11.75 -27.03 -9.46
C ILE A 133 11.84 -25.68 -10.17
N THR A 134 10.86 -25.31 -10.99
CA THR A 134 10.93 -24.05 -11.75
C THR A 134 10.54 -22.82 -10.93
N GLU A 135 9.47 -22.90 -10.13
CA GLU A 135 8.93 -21.73 -9.44
C GLU A 135 9.59 -21.49 -8.08
N VAL A 136 9.93 -22.56 -7.34
CA VAL A 136 10.32 -22.41 -5.93
C VAL A 136 11.83 -22.38 -5.80
N HIS A 137 12.46 -23.54 -6.07
CA HIS A 137 13.88 -23.71 -5.83
C HIS A 137 14.46 -24.88 -6.63
N HIS A 138 15.62 -24.62 -7.25
CA HIS A 138 16.50 -25.63 -7.79
C HIS A 138 17.96 -25.18 -7.73
N VAL A 139 18.86 -26.14 -7.92
CA VAL A 139 20.26 -25.85 -8.25
C VAL A 139 20.42 -26.09 -9.75
N ASN A 140 20.94 -25.11 -10.48
CA ASN A 140 21.09 -25.18 -11.93
C ASN A 140 22.31 -26.01 -12.36
N GLY A 141 22.54 -26.11 -13.67
CA GLY A 141 23.69 -26.84 -14.23
C GLY A 141 25.07 -26.23 -13.91
N GLU A 142 25.10 -25.00 -13.43
CA GLU A 142 26.30 -24.29 -12.98
C GLU A 142 26.43 -24.31 -11.45
N GLY A 143 25.59 -25.05 -10.72
CA GLY A 143 25.68 -25.18 -9.27
C GLY A 143 25.17 -23.97 -8.49
N GLU A 144 24.42 -23.08 -9.14
CA GLU A 144 23.82 -21.88 -8.54
C GLU A 144 22.37 -22.18 -8.14
N ASP A 145 21.93 -21.63 -7.01
CA ASP A 145 20.55 -21.71 -6.55
C ASP A 145 19.68 -20.70 -7.31
N ALA A 146 18.54 -21.16 -7.81
CA ALA A 146 17.60 -20.37 -8.59
C ALA A 146 16.17 -20.87 -8.39
N GLY A 147 15.22 -20.12 -8.93
CA GLY A 147 13.78 -20.32 -8.75
C GLY A 147 13.12 -18.95 -8.58
N VAL A 148 11.87 -18.80 -9.01
CA VAL A 148 11.17 -17.51 -8.95
C VAL A 148 11.09 -17.01 -7.50
N VAL A 149 10.55 -17.83 -6.60
CA VAL A 149 10.41 -17.51 -5.16
C VAL A 149 11.79 -17.33 -4.52
N TYR A 150 12.74 -18.23 -4.79
CA TYR A 150 14.09 -18.11 -4.24
C TYR A 150 14.77 -16.79 -4.63
N CYS A 151 14.75 -16.43 -5.91
CA CYS A 151 15.37 -15.19 -6.40
C CYS A 151 14.65 -13.94 -5.88
N GLU A 152 13.32 -13.99 -5.77
CA GLU A 152 12.53 -12.91 -5.15
C GLU A 152 12.96 -12.68 -3.70
N MET A 153 13.01 -13.76 -2.90
CA MET A 153 13.40 -13.67 -1.49
C MET A 153 14.86 -13.25 -1.34
N GLN A 154 15.77 -13.78 -2.17
CA GLN A 154 17.18 -13.36 -2.18
C GLN A 154 17.34 -11.86 -2.45
N GLY A 155 16.52 -11.30 -3.36
CA GLY A 155 16.51 -9.88 -3.68
C GLY A 155 15.93 -9.00 -2.57
N ARG A 156 15.02 -9.53 -1.75
CA ARG A 156 14.23 -8.77 -0.76
C ARG A 156 14.69 -8.92 0.69
N GLU A 157 15.06 -10.13 1.12
CA GLU A 157 15.23 -10.48 2.54
C GLU A 157 16.35 -9.69 3.23
N ASN A 158 17.34 -9.27 2.44
CA ASN A 158 18.52 -8.55 2.91
C ASN A 158 18.41 -7.04 2.79
N MET A 159 17.29 -6.52 2.26
CA MET A 159 17.00 -5.09 2.30
C MET A 159 16.83 -4.60 3.75
N GLU A 160 17.18 -3.34 4.00
CA GLU A 160 17.04 -2.68 5.30
C GLU A 160 15.65 -2.91 5.93
N ILE A 161 14.59 -2.61 5.17
CA ILE A 161 13.21 -2.70 5.67
C ILE A 161 12.84 -4.13 6.06
N SER A 162 13.25 -5.13 5.28
CA SER A 162 12.96 -6.55 5.54
C SER A 162 13.65 -7.03 6.80
N ARG A 163 14.95 -6.73 6.96
CA ARG A 163 15.74 -7.16 8.13
C ARG A 163 15.24 -6.49 9.40
N THR A 164 14.99 -5.19 9.35
CA THR A 164 14.50 -4.45 10.52
C THR A 164 13.09 -4.90 10.89
N TYR A 165 12.16 -4.99 9.94
CA TYR A 165 10.78 -5.44 10.16
C TYR A 165 10.71 -6.87 10.71
N LEU A 166 11.46 -7.82 10.13
CA LEU A 166 11.51 -9.20 10.64
C LEU A 166 12.01 -9.28 12.08
N ASN A 167 13.05 -8.52 12.43
CA ASN A 167 13.53 -8.50 13.81
C ASN A 167 12.50 -7.86 14.74
N PHE A 168 11.86 -6.77 14.31
CA PHE A 168 10.80 -6.14 15.10
C PHE A 168 9.63 -7.09 15.37
N THR A 169 9.10 -7.75 14.33
CA THR A 169 7.94 -8.63 14.48
C THR A 169 8.24 -9.81 15.39
N ARG A 170 9.44 -10.39 15.33
CA ARG A 170 9.88 -11.47 16.23
C ARG A 170 9.96 -11.04 17.70
N GLU A 171 10.40 -9.81 17.97
CA GLU A 171 10.49 -9.31 19.34
C GLU A 171 9.13 -8.86 19.87
N ILE A 172 8.34 -8.15 19.06
CA ILE A 172 7.06 -7.61 19.51
C ILE A 172 6.02 -8.74 19.68
N TYR A 173 6.08 -9.80 18.85
CA TYR A 173 5.29 -11.04 18.92
C TYR A 173 6.15 -12.25 19.36
N PRO A 174 6.56 -12.34 20.64
CA PRO A 174 7.39 -13.45 21.12
C PRO A 174 6.60 -14.76 21.13
N GLY A 175 7.20 -15.86 20.65
CA GLY A 175 6.56 -17.17 20.61
C GLY A 175 7.27 -18.16 19.69
N VAL A 176 6.80 -19.41 19.71
CA VAL A 176 7.32 -20.46 18.82
C VAL A 176 6.62 -20.34 17.46
N CYS A 177 7.32 -19.78 16.48
CA CYS A 177 7.14 -20.19 15.09
C CYS A 177 8.05 -21.40 14.90
N GLY A 178 7.51 -22.62 15.03
CA GLY A 178 8.30 -23.83 14.85
C GLY A 178 7.54 -25.13 14.62
N TYR A 179 7.00 -25.42 13.42
CA TYR A 179 6.57 -26.77 13.00
C TYR A 179 6.73 -26.98 11.49
N LYS A 180 7.54 -27.99 11.15
CA LYS A 180 7.74 -28.47 9.78
C LYS A 180 6.44 -29.00 9.18
N VAL A 181 6.17 -28.70 7.91
CA VAL A 181 5.03 -29.32 7.22
C VAL A 181 5.38 -29.79 5.80
N CYS A 182 5.52 -31.11 5.65
CA CYS A 182 4.93 -31.79 4.50
C CYS A 182 3.42 -31.87 4.78
N ASN A 183 2.57 -31.41 3.84
CA ASN A 183 1.10 -31.35 3.92
C ASN A 183 0.41 -29.98 4.22
N TYR A 184 1.11 -28.86 4.03
CA TYR A 184 0.60 -27.52 4.38
C TYR A 184 -0.69 -27.15 3.62
N HIS A 185 -0.74 -27.47 2.32
CA HIS A 185 -1.92 -27.24 1.49
C HIS A 185 -3.16 -27.94 2.06
N GLN A 186 -3.09 -29.24 2.37
CA GLN A 186 -4.25 -29.97 2.93
C GLN A 186 -4.70 -29.43 4.30
N GLN A 187 -3.79 -28.82 5.06
CA GLN A 187 -4.11 -28.25 6.38
C GLN A 187 -4.85 -26.91 6.25
N TYR A 188 -4.38 -26.01 5.40
CA TYR A 188 -4.88 -24.63 5.34
C TYR A 188 -5.77 -24.32 4.14
N TYR A 189 -5.57 -24.96 2.98
CA TYR A 189 -6.34 -24.73 1.76
C TYR A 189 -7.62 -25.58 1.75
N ARG A 190 -8.54 -25.17 2.61
CA ARG A 190 -9.77 -25.91 2.91
C ARG A 190 -11.02 -25.08 2.66
N PRO A 191 -12.14 -25.68 2.24
CA PRO A 191 -13.41 -24.97 2.09
C PRO A 191 -13.84 -24.22 3.37
N GLU A 192 -13.68 -24.83 4.54
CA GLU A 192 -14.05 -24.23 5.82
C GLU A 192 -13.15 -23.04 6.22
N ASN A 193 -11.95 -22.96 5.63
CA ASN A 193 -10.97 -21.88 5.83
C ASN A 193 -10.92 -20.88 4.67
N LEU A 194 -11.91 -20.92 3.77
CA LEU A 194 -11.95 -20.05 2.60
C LEU A 194 -13.05 -18.98 2.76
N CYS A 195 -12.65 -17.73 2.56
CA CYS A 195 -13.56 -16.60 2.44
C CYS A 195 -13.42 -16.00 1.04
N VAL A 196 -14.49 -16.05 0.25
CA VAL A 196 -14.58 -15.43 -1.07
C VAL A 196 -15.22 -14.06 -0.89
N ILE A 197 -14.42 -13.02 -0.97
CA ILE A 197 -14.87 -11.62 -0.87
C ILE A 197 -15.06 -11.08 -2.28
N ILE A 198 -16.22 -10.49 -2.56
CA ILE A 198 -16.60 -10.01 -3.88
C ILE A 198 -17.07 -8.57 -3.76
N THR A 199 -16.42 -7.66 -4.48
CA THR A 199 -16.73 -6.23 -4.45
C THR A 199 -17.05 -5.74 -5.86
N GLY A 200 -18.20 -5.10 -6.06
CA GLY A 200 -18.67 -4.67 -7.38
C GLY A 200 -20.15 -4.98 -7.63
N GLN A 201 -20.63 -4.67 -8.83
CA GLN A 201 -22.03 -4.92 -9.23
C GLN A 201 -22.23 -6.37 -9.71
N ILE A 202 -22.58 -7.25 -8.77
CA ILE A 202 -22.86 -8.66 -9.05
C ILE A 202 -24.00 -9.18 -8.17
N ASP A 203 -24.85 -10.04 -8.74
CA ASP A 203 -25.94 -10.70 -8.03
C ASP A 203 -25.40 -11.92 -7.26
N PRO A 204 -25.51 -11.96 -5.92
CA PRO A 204 -25.08 -13.11 -5.12
C PRO A 204 -25.68 -14.44 -5.59
N ASN A 205 -26.93 -14.46 -6.06
CA ASN A 205 -27.57 -15.70 -6.50
C ASN A 205 -26.89 -16.30 -7.74
N LYS A 206 -26.46 -15.46 -8.68
CA LYS A 206 -25.71 -15.91 -9.85
C LYS A 206 -24.35 -16.49 -9.47
N VAL A 207 -23.70 -15.90 -8.45
CA VAL A 207 -22.45 -16.43 -7.91
C VAL A 207 -22.68 -17.82 -7.31
N PHE A 208 -23.73 -17.98 -6.50
CA PHE A 208 -24.10 -19.26 -5.90
C PHE A 208 -24.41 -20.34 -6.96
N GLU A 209 -25.10 -19.97 -8.05
CA GLU A 209 -25.32 -20.85 -9.19
C GLU A 209 -24.01 -21.26 -9.89
N ALA A 210 -23.10 -20.29 -10.11
CA ALA A 210 -21.81 -20.54 -10.75
C ALA A 210 -20.89 -21.47 -9.93
N VAL A 211 -20.89 -21.33 -8.60
CA VAL A 211 -20.04 -22.17 -7.72
C VAL A 211 -20.68 -23.51 -7.36
N ASN A 212 -21.97 -23.72 -7.62
CA ASN A 212 -22.66 -24.96 -7.24
C ASN A 212 -22.00 -26.24 -7.81
N PRO A 213 -21.57 -26.32 -9.09
CA PRO A 213 -20.84 -27.49 -9.59
C PRO A 213 -19.50 -27.72 -8.88
N PHE A 214 -18.86 -26.66 -8.39
CA PHE A 214 -17.62 -26.75 -7.62
C PHE A 214 -17.87 -27.28 -6.21
N GLU A 215 -18.95 -26.86 -5.54
CA GLU A 215 -19.34 -27.44 -4.25
C GLU A 215 -19.68 -28.93 -4.35
N GLU A 216 -20.31 -29.38 -5.44
CA GLU A 216 -20.50 -30.82 -5.70
C GLU A 216 -19.16 -31.57 -5.79
N LYS A 217 -18.15 -30.96 -6.44
CA LYS A 217 -16.79 -31.52 -6.50
C LYS A 217 -16.22 -31.67 -5.09
N ILE A 218 -16.34 -30.64 -4.24
CA ILE A 218 -15.86 -30.68 -2.85
C ILE A 218 -16.50 -31.84 -2.08
N ILE A 219 -17.82 -31.99 -2.17
CA ILE A 219 -18.57 -33.03 -1.44
C ILE A 219 -18.21 -34.43 -1.93
N GLY A 220 -17.86 -34.57 -3.21
CA GLY A 220 -17.36 -35.82 -3.78
C GLY A 220 -15.94 -36.19 -3.33
N LYS A 221 -15.18 -35.29 -2.69
CA LYS A 221 -13.84 -35.58 -2.16
C LYS A 221 -13.91 -36.28 -0.80
N LYS A 222 -12.78 -36.90 -0.41
CA LYS A 222 -12.67 -37.53 0.90
C LYS A 222 -12.72 -36.47 2.00
N PRO A 223 -13.43 -36.71 3.11
CA PRO A 223 -13.40 -35.83 4.27
C PRO A 223 -11.97 -35.67 4.79
N LEU A 224 -11.60 -34.43 5.09
CA LEU A 224 -10.33 -34.11 5.75
C LEU A 224 -10.46 -34.28 7.27
N ALA A 225 -9.33 -34.24 7.99
CA ALA A 225 -9.32 -34.19 9.44
C ALA A 225 -10.15 -32.98 9.97
N PRO A 226 -10.64 -33.01 11.23
CA PRO A 226 -11.36 -31.87 11.81
C PRO A 226 -10.61 -30.56 11.62
N TYR A 227 -11.32 -29.54 11.14
CA TYR A 227 -10.75 -28.23 10.91
C TYR A 227 -10.50 -27.51 12.25
N VAL A 228 -9.29 -26.98 12.40
CA VAL A 228 -8.92 -26.08 13.49
C VAL A 228 -8.75 -24.70 12.89
N ARG A 229 -9.55 -23.74 13.36
CA ARG A 229 -9.46 -22.36 12.87
C ARG A 229 -8.06 -21.79 13.22
N PRO A 230 -7.36 -21.16 12.27
CA PRO A 230 -6.14 -20.43 12.55
C PRO A 230 -6.36 -19.22 13.46
N TRP A 231 -5.29 -18.71 14.04
CA TRP A 231 -5.19 -17.49 14.84
C TRP A 231 -6.05 -17.49 16.10
N GLN A 232 -6.25 -18.67 16.70
CA GLN A 232 -7.00 -18.83 17.96
C GLN A 232 -6.09 -18.88 19.19
N THR A 233 -4.76 -18.98 18.99
CA THR A 233 -3.79 -19.01 20.08
C THR A 233 -3.55 -17.59 20.59
N PRO A 234 -3.71 -17.32 21.90
CA PRO A 234 -3.41 -16.01 22.47
C PRO A 234 -1.96 -15.62 22.24
N VAL A 235 -1.74 -14.35 21.90
CA VAL A 235 -0.40 -13.81 21.69
C VAL A 235 0.23 -13.52 23.06
N PRO A 236 1.44 -14.04 23.36
CA PRO A 236 2.11 -13.75 24.62
C PRO A 236 2.40 -12.25 24.79
N PRO A 237 2.28 -11.72 26.02
CA PRO A 237 2.64 -10.33 26.29
C PRO A 237 4.15 -10.13 26.13
N LEU A 238 4.55 -8.93 25.72
CA LEU A 238 5.96 -8.55 25.65
C LEU A 238 6.58 -8.56 27.06
N GLY A 239 7.64 -9.34 27.30
CA GLY A 239 8.23 -9.57 28.62
C GLY A 239 9.10 -8.43 29.17
N GLU A 240 9.86 -7.76 28.31
CA GLU A 240 10.70 -6.60 28.63
C GLU A 240 10.81 -5.69 27.40
N SER A 241 11.26 -4.45 27.59
CA SER A 241 11.57 -3.60 26.44
C SER A 241 12.85 -4.09 25.76
N VAL A 242 12.84 -4.13 24.44
CA VAL A 242 13.95 -4.63 23.62
C VAL A 242 14.57 -3.48 22.83
N ASP A 243 15.89 -3.44 22.77
CA ASP A 243 16.64 -2.50 21.94
C ASP A 243 17.73 -3.25 21.18
N LYS A 244 17.62 -3.30 19.85
CA LYS A 244 18.54 -4.04 18.98
C LYS A 244 19.07 -3.17 17.85
N ILE A 245 20.34 -3.37 17.52
CA ILE A 245 20.97 -2.82 16.33
C ILE A 245 21.07 -3.94 15.31
N ILE A 246 20.46 -3.75 14.15
CA ILE A 246 20.41 -4.74 13.08
C ILE A 246 21.19 -4.19 11.88
N PRO A 247 22.35 -4.79 11.55
CA PRO A 247 23.08 -4.37 10.38
C PRO A 247 22.38 -4.83 9.09
N PHE A 248 22.45 -4.00 8.05
CA PHE A 248 22.02 -4.34 6.69
C PHE A 248 23.13 -4.07 5.67
N PRO A 249 23.26 -4.91 4.62
CA PRO A 249 24.34 -4.78 3.63
C PRO A 249 24.12 -3.59 2.69
N THR A 250 25.04 -2.63 2.69
CA THR A 250 25.05 -1.47 1.77
C THR A 250 26.47 -0.91 1.64
N GLU A 251 26.85 -0.38 0.48
CA GLU A 251 28.11 0.37 0.33
C GLU A 251 28.01 1.80 0.88
N ASP A 252 26.80 2.36 0.87
CA ASP A 252 26.48 3.68 1.41
C ASP A 252 26.19 3.56 2.91
N GLU A 253 27.09 4.10 3.74
CA GLU A 253 27.00 4.12 5.21
C GLU A 253 26.58 5.49 5.78
N GLU A 254 26.02 6.39 4.96
CA GLU A 254 25.63 7.74 5.40
C GLU A 254 24.36 7.75 6.27
N SER A 255 23.42 6.81 6.03
CA SER A 255 22.12 6.82 6.68
C SER A 255 21.60 5.41 7.05
N GLY A 256 20.83 5.35 8.13
CA GLY A 256 20.09 4.17 8.58
C GLY A 256 18.63 4.50 8.91
N SER A 257 18.02 3.70 9.77
CA SER A 257 16.62 3.88 10.19
C SER A 257 16.41 3.53 11.65
N ILE A 258 15.32 4.04 12.21
CA ILE A 258 14.85 3.70 13.54
C ILE A 258 13.41 3.23 13.41
N MET A 259 13.11 2.13 14.08
CA MET A 259 11.77 1.60 14.20
C MET A 259 11.47 1.36 15.67
N LEU A 260 10.56 2.14 16.23
CA LEU A 260 10.10 2.02 17.61
C LEU A 260 8.65 1.57 17.60
N GLY A 261 8.33 0.50 18.31
CA GLY A 261 6.93 0.04 18.36
C GLY A 261 6.51 -0.54 19.70
N PHE A 262 5.19 -0.61 19.84
CA PHE A 262 4.50 -0.93 21.09
C PHE A 262 3.30 -1.83 20.81
N ARG A 263 2.80 -2.51 21.84
CA ARG A 263 1.52 -3.19 21.78
C ARG A 263 0.37 -2.20 21.85
N GLY A 264 -0.59 -2.34 20.95
CA GLY A 264 -1.79 -1.51 20.89
C GLY A 264 -2.99 -2.16 21.61
N PRO A 265 -4.19 -1.60 21.43
CA PRO A 265 -5.44 -2.21 21.86
C PRO A 265 -5.67 -3.60 21.21
N SER A 266 -6.58 -4.41 21.75
CA SER A 266 -6.99 -5.66 21.08
C SER A 266 -7.69 -5.35 19.75
N CYS A 267 -7.69 -6.30 18.80
CA CYS A 267 -8.45 -6.15 17.56
C CYS A 267 -9.98 -6.10 17.76
N GLU A 268 -10.47 -6.50 18.93
CA GLU A 268 -11.87 -6.37 19.35
C GLU A 268 -12.19 -4.98 19.94
N ASP A 269 -11.17 -4.23 20.41
CA ASP A 269 -11.35 -2.86 20.93
C ASP A 269 -11.37 -1.85 19.78
N HIS A 270 -12.45 -1.87 18.99
CA HIS A 270 -12.59 -1.00 17.82
C HIS A 270 -12.53 0.50 18.15
N TYR A 271 -12.92 0.90 19.35
CA TYR A 271 -12.82 2.29 19.80
C TYR A 271 -11.38 2.67 20.12
N GLY A 272 -10.66 1.81 20.85
CA GLY A 272 -9.22 1.97 21.10
C GLY A 272 -8.41 1.98 19.81
N GLN A 273 -8.73 1.12 18.82
CA GLN A 273 -8.06 1.13 17.51
C GLN A 273 -8.28 2.45 16.77
N ALA A 274 -9.50 2.99 16.78
CA ALA A 274 -9.79 4.29 16.18
C ALA A 274 -9.02 5.42 16.89
N ALA A 275 -8.95 5.39 18.23
CA ALA A 275 -8.18 6.35 19.02
C ALA A 275 -6.67 6.25 18.72
N LEU A 276 -6.12 5.03 18.65
CA LEU A 276 -4.73 4.79 18.28
C LEU A 276 -4.44 5.39 16.90
N SER A 277 -5.28 5.10 15.92
CA SER A 277 -5.13 5.62 14.57
C SER A 277 -5.17 7.15 14.53
N VAL A 278 -6.04 7.82 15.31
CA VAL A 278 -6.10 9.29 15.38
C VAL A 278 -4.85 9.89 16.03
N ILE A 279 -4.37 9.31 17.14
CA ILE A 279 -3.23 9.89 17.85
C ILE A 279 -1.93 9.71 17.07
N LEU A 280 -1.80 8.63 16.29
CA LEU A 280 -0.66 8.44 15.39
C LEU A 280 -0.63 9.51 14.29
N ASP A 281 -1.77 9.79 13.62
CA ASP A 281 -1.86 10.90 12.66
C ASP A 281 -1.55 12.25 13.33
N TYR A 282 -2.04 12.50 14.55
CA TYR A 282 -1.70 13.72 15.27
C TYR A 282 -0.18 13.85 15.48
N LEU A 283 0.52 12.75 15.74
CA LEU A 283 1.96 12.76 16.01
C LEU A 283 2.82 12.97 14.75
N SER A 284 2.40 12.46 13.58
CA SER A 284 3.23 12.42 12.37
C SER A 284 2.65 13.09 11.10
N ASP A 285 1.35 13.38 11.03
CA ASP A 285 0.73 13.96 9.81
C ASP A 285 0.92 15.48 9.74
N THR A 286 1.53 15.95 8.64
CA THR A 286 1.95 17.35 8.34
C THR A 286 3.24 17.83 9.02
N SER A 287 3.89 18.84 8.43
CA SER A 287 5.12 19.46 8.96
C SER A 287 4.99 20.08 10.36
N ILE A 288 3.77 20.42 10.79
CA ILE A 288 3.52 20.96 12.14
C ILE A 288 3.26 19.89 13.20
N ALA A 289 3.24 18.60 12.84
CA ALA A 289 3.05 17.51 13.80
C ALA A 289 4.24 17.37 14.76
N PRO A 290 4.05 16.96 16.03
CA PRO A 290 5.12 16.91 17.02
C PRO A 290 6.35 16.12 16.57
N LEU A 291 6.20 14.96 15.94
CA LEU A 291 7.35 14.18 15.47
C LEU A 291 8.02 14.84 14.26
N GLN A 292 7.22 15.33 13.30
CA GLN A 292 7.73 16.02 12.10
C GLN A 292 8.47 17.31 12.48
N ARG A 293 7.84 18.16 13.30
CA ARG A 293 8.38 19.44 13.78
C ARG A 293 9.72 19.28 14.50
N GLU A 294 9.84 18.24 15.33
CA GLU A 294 10.99 18.08 16.23
C GLU A 294 12.12 17.24 15.64
N LEU A 295 11.86 16.43 14.60
CA LEU A 295 12.86 15.56 13.98
C LEU A 295 13.19 15.92 12.51
N VAL A 296 12.24 16.49 11.77
CA VAL A 296 12.35 16.72 10.32
C VAL A 296 12.41 18.21 9.99
N GLU A 297 11.52 19.03 10.55
CA GLU A 297 11.40 20.46 10.22
C GLU A 297 12.35 21.38 11.01
N ILE A 298 13.55 20.87 11.32
CA ILE A 298 14.60 21.60 12.03
C ILE A 298 15.79 21.88 11.10
N PRO A 299 16.63 22.90 11.37
CA PRO A 299 17.76 23.25 10.49
C PRO A 299 18.78 22.13 10.27
N ASP A 300 18.92 21.25 11.26
CA ASP A 300 19.81 20.09 11.26
C ASP A 300 19.02 18.80 11.56
N PRO A 301 18.23 18.30 10.58
CA PRO A 301 17.25 17.23 10.80
C PRO A 301 17.88 15.91 11.23
N PHE A 302 17.11 15.12 11.98
CA PHE A 302 17.49 13.78 12.39
C PHE A 302 17.24 12.75 11.29
N CYS A 303 16.12 12.89 10.57
CA CYS A 303 15.63 11.98 9.53
C CYS A 303 15.02 12.77 8.36
N SER A 304 14.79 12.13 7.21
CA SER A 304 14.10 12.77 6.08
C SER A 304 12.57 12.71 6.21
N ASP A 305 12.07 11.68 6.89
CA ASP A 305 10.66 11.55 7.23
C ASP A 305 10.49 10.75 8.53
N ILE A 306 9.32 10.91 9.15
CA ILE A 306 8.88 10.10 10.28
C ILE A 306 7.39 9.76 10.16
N ASP A 307 7.09 8.48 10.00
CA ASP A 307 5.73 7.97 9.86
C ASP A 307 5.33 7.04 11.00
N CYS A 308 4.03 6.70 11.01
CA CYS A 308 3.45 5.76 11.94
C CYS A 308 2.61 4.72 11.18
N ASP A 309 2.63 3.47 11.63
CA ASP A 309 1.84 2.38 11.05
C ASP A 309 1.21 1.49 12.14
N VAL A 310 0.12 0.81 11.81
CA VAL A 310 -0.62 -0.09 12.72
C VAL A 310 -0.66 -1.50 12.15
N LEU A 311 -0.15 -2.45 12.92
CA LEU A 311 -0.27 -3.88 12.66
C LEU A 311 -1.55 -4.42 13.33
N GLU A 312 -2.63 -4.49 12.56
CA GLU A 312 -3.93 -4.99 13.00
C GLU A 312 -4.02 -6.53 13.02
N PHE A 313 -3.16 -7.17 13.81
CA PHE A 313 -3.25 -8.61 14.12
C PHE A 313 -4.18 -8.86 15.33
N LEU A 314 -4.30 -10.12 15.78
CA LEU A 314 -5.13 -10.50 16.94
C LEU A 314 -4.88 -9.59 18.17
N GLU A 315 -3.61 -9.41 18.50
CA GLU A 315 -3.13 -8.32 19.36
C GLU A 315 -2.43 -7.29 18.50
N SER A 316 -2.97 -6.06 18.45
CA SER A 316 -2.39 -5.04 17.59
C SER A 316 -1.01 -4.60 18.08
N ALA A 317 -0.21 -4.09 17.16
CA ALA A 317 0.98 -3.33 17.46
C ALA A 317 0.99 -2.06 16.60
N PHE A 318 1.76 -1.07 17.00
CA PHE A 318 2.00 0.09 16.15
C PHE A 318 3.48 0.44 16.15
N ILE A 319 3.89 1.08 15.07
CA ILE A 319 5.28 1.38 14.75
C ILE A 319 5.38 2.88 14.48
N ILE A 320 6.46 3.49 14.96
CA ILE A 320 6.95 4.80 14.59
C ILE A 320 8.28 4.58 13.86
N ARG A 321 8.37 5.02 12.61
CA ARG A 321 9.53 4.79 11.73
C ARG A 321 10.17 6.11 11.36
N ALA A 322 11.45 6.29 11.67
CA ALA A 322 12.25 7.40 11.17
C ALA A 322 13.12 6.89 10.02
N GLU A 323 12.99 7.52 8.85
CA GLU A 323 13.67 7.12 7.62
C GLU A 323 14.92 7.98 7.34
N ASN A 324 15.95 7.37 6.74
CA ASN A 324 17.18 8.05 6.32
C ASN A 324 17.82 8.86 7.46
N VAL A 325 17.86 8.27 8.65
CA VAL A 325 18.47 8.88 9.84
C VAL A 325 19.97 8.96 9.63
N SER A 326 20.58 10.15 9.78
CA SER A 326 22.03 10.31 9.66
C SER A 326 22.76 9.36 10.62
N PHE A 327 23.81 8.70 10.14
CA PHE A 327 24.49 7.63 10.87
C PHE A 327 24.96 8.06 12.27
N ASP A 328 25.50 9.26 12.40
CA ASP A 328 25.97 9.86 13.66
C ASP A 328 24.82 10.23 14.61
N LYS A 329 23.59 10.39 14.09
CA LYS A 329 22.39 10.78 14.84
C LYS A 329 21.49 9.61 15.22
N LEU A 330 21.78 8.37 14.81
CA LEU A 330 20.92 7.20 15.08
C LEU A 330 20.51 7.06 16.55
N SER A 331 21.45 7.21 17.49
CA SER A 331 21.12 7.13 18.92
C SER A 331 20.31 8.33 19.40
N ALA A 332 20.65 9.54 18.91
CA ALA A 332 20.03 10.78 19.36
C ALA A 332 18.58 10.91 18.85
N ALA A 333 18.33 10.51 17.59
CA ALA A 333 17.00 10.49 16.99
C ALA A 333 16.03 9.61 17.78
N LYS A 334 16.46 8.41 18.19
CA LYS A 334 15.65 7.48 18.99
C LYS A 334 15.24 8.10 20.33
N GLU A 335 16.18 8.73 21.03
CA GLU A 335 15.89 9.40 22.29
C GLU A 335 15.01 10.63 22.09
N LYS A 336 15.16 11.35 20.98
CA LYS A 336 14.29 12.46 20.63
C LYS A 336 12.84 12.01 20.39
N VAL A 337 12.60 10.87 19.72
CA VAL A 337 11.24 10.31 19.59
C VAL A 337 10.62 10.06 20.98
N LYS A 338 11.35 9.42 21.89
CA LYS A 338 10.87 9.16 23.26
C LYS A 338 10.62 10.44 24.04
N GLU A 339 11.48 11.45 23.87
CA GLU A 339 11.32 12.77 24.49
C GLU A 339 10.01 13.44 24.05
N VAL A 340 9.73 13.47 22.74
CA VAL A 340 8.49 14.06 22.20
C VAL A 340 7.25 13.37 22.75
N LEU A 341 7.24 12.02 22.74
CA LEU A 341 6.13 11.24 23.31
C LEU A 341 5.98 11.49 24.82
N GLY A 342 7.09 11.55 25.56
CA GLY A 342 7.09 11.82 27.00
C GLY A 342 6.59 13.23 27.33
N ASN A 343 6.97 14.24 26.56
CA ASN A 343 6.53 15.62 26.77
C ASN A 343 5.00 15.76 26.66
N LEU A 344 4.39 15.10 25.68
CA LEU A 344 2.92 15.08 25.51
C LEU A 344 2.24 14.25 26.60
N ALA A 345 2.74 13.04 26.87
CA ALA A 345 2.14 12.12 27.83
C ALA A 345 2.24 12.62 29.29
N GLU A 346 3.28 13.37 29.64
CA GLU A 346 3.46 13.96 30.95
C GLU A 346 2.79 15.34 31.10
N GLY A 347 2.23 15.89 30.00
CA GLY A 347 1.59 17.20 29.99
C GLY A 347 2.57 18.38 30.06
N ARG A 348 3.85 18.17 29.72
CA ARG A 348 4.84 19.26 29.55
C ARG A 348 4.53 20.06 28.28
N GLU A 349 4.07 19.37 27.24
CA GLU A 349 3.45 19.95 26.05
C GLU A 349 1.95 19.60 26.08
N VAL A 350 1.09 20.60 25.85
CA VAL A 350 -0.36 20.42 25.84
C VAL A 350 -0.78 19.91 24.47
N ILE A 351 -1.65 18.89 24.43
CA ILE A 351 -2.28 18.44 23.19
C ILE A 351 -3.21 19.55 22.69
N ASP A 352 -2.93 20.05 21.48
CA ASP A 352 -3.76 21.03 20.80
C ASP A 352 -5.06 20.35 20.33
N MET A 353 -6.14 20.57 21.08
CA MET A 353 -7.44 19.98 20.80
C MET A 353 -8.10 20.55 19.53
N ASP A 354 -7.76 21.76 19.11
CA ASP A 354 -8.28 22.32 17.86
C ASP A 354 -7.64 21.60 16.68
N ARG A 355 -6.31 21.41 16.72
CA ARG A 355 -5.59 20.62 15.71
C ARG A 355 -6.02 19.16 15.72
N LEU A 356 -6.20 18.55 16.90
CA LEU A 356 -6.68 17.17 17.01
C LEU A 356 -8.08 17.00 16.39
N ASN A 357 -8.97 17.96 16.57
CA ASN A 357 -10.28 17.96 15.92
C ASN A 357 -10.17 18.06 14.39
N VAL A 358 -9.21 18.85 13.87
CA VAL A 358 -8.90 18.88 12.44
C VAL A 358 -8.40 17.52 11.95
N VAL A 359 -7.49 16.87 12.68
CA VAL A 359 -7.00 15.51 12.36
C VAL A 359 -8.15 14.51 12.31
N ILE A 360 -9.04 14.51 13.31
CA ILE A 360 -10.20 13.62 13.33
C ILE A 360 -11.12 13.88 12.13
N HIS A 361 -11.42 15.15 11.82
CA HIS A 361 -12.24 15.53 10.67
C HIS A 361 -11.60 15.04 9.36
N ARG A 362 -10.30 15.31 9.15
CA ARG A 362 -9.56 14.82 7.98
C ARG A 362 -9.60 13.30 7.88
N LYS A 363 -9.45 12.58 8.99
CA LYS A 363 -9.51 11.11 9.00
C LYS A 363 -10.90 10.56 8.62
N ILE A 364 -11.96 11.25 9.01
CA ILE A 364 -13.33 10.95 8.55
C ILE A 364 -13.46 11.16 7.04
N LEU A 365 -12.97 12.28 6.53
CA LEU A 365 -12.98 12.58 5.10
C LEU A 365 -12.13 11.58 4.32
N ASP A 366 -10.94 11.22 4.81
CA ASP A 366 -10.06 10.24 4.19
C ASP A 366 -10.69 8.85 4.15
N THR A 367 -11.38 8.46 5.23
CA THR A 367 -12.15 7.21 5.25
C THR A 367 -13.23 7.21 4.16
N LYS A 368 -14.01 8.29 4.04
CA LYS A 368 -15.02 8.44 2.98
C LYS A 368 -14.39 8.42 1.59
N ASN A 369 -13.24 9.08 1.43
CA ASN A 369 -12.47 9.14 0.19
C ASN A 369 -11.95 7.77 -0.24
N ARG A 370 -11.46 6.94 0.69
CA ARG A 370 -11.07 5.56 0.42
C ARG A 370 -12.25 4.73 -0.12
N PHE A 371 -13.44 4.89 0.46
CA PHE A 371 -14.66 4.27 -0.06
C PHE A 371 -15.08 4.76 -1.45
N GLU A 372 -14.68 5.95 -1.92
CA GLU A 372 -14.95 6.40 -3.29
C GLU A 372 -13.85 6.03 -4.28
N ASN A 373 -12.59 6.24 -3.92
CA ASN A 373 -11.45 6.09 -4.83
C ASN A 373 -10.91 4.66 -4.90
N ARG A 374 -10.98 3.91 -3.79
CA ARG A 374 -10.47 2.53 -3.68
C ARG A 374 -11.47 1.63 -2.96
N PRO A 375 -12.76 1.61 -3.36
CA PRO A 375 -13.79 0.86 -2.65
C PRO A 375 -13.48 -0.64 -2.57
N HIS A 376 -13.01 -1.23 -3.66
CA HIS A 376 -12.75 -2.67 -3.75
C HIS A 376 -11.78 -3.14 -2.68
N ASP A 377 -10.62 -2.49 -2.57
CA ASP A 377 -9.60 -2.77 -1.54
C ASP A 377 -10.13 -2.42 -0.15
N THR A 378 -10.77 -1.26 0.02
CA THR A 378 -11.26 -0.81 1.33
C THR A 378 -12.25 -1.79 1.96
N PHE A 379 -13.20 -2.32 1.17
CA PHE A 379 -14.11 -3.36 1.66
C PHE A 379 -13.39 -4.70 1.86
N ALA A 380 -12.47 -5.07 0.97
CA ALA A 380 -11.72 -6.31 1.10
C ALA A 380 -10.89 -6.35 2.38
N ASP A 381 -10.17 -5.29 2.71
CA ASP A 381 -9.33 -5.18 3.92
C ASP A 381 -10.15 -5.45 5.18
N VAL A 382 -11.30 -4.77 5.32
CA VAL A 382 -12.18 -4.96 6.50
C VAL A 382 -12.75 -6.38 6.55
N LEU A 383 -13.13 -6.95 5.40
CA LEU A 383 -13.70 -8.29 5.30
C LEU A 383 -12.66 -9.40 5.55
N VAL A 384 -11.39 -9.18 5.15
CA VAL A 384 -10.27 -10.07 5.49
C VAL A 384 -10.04 -10.05 7.00
N ARG A 385 -9.98 -8.87 7.63
CA ARG A 385 -9.83 -8.76 9.09
C ARG A 385 -10.99 -9.40 9.85
N ASP A 386 -12.22 -9.26 9.34
CA ASP A 386 -13.39 -9.94 9.90
C ASP A 386 -13.27 -11.46 9.80
N PHE A 387 -12.86 -11.96 8.63
CA PHE A 387 -12.65 -13.39 8.42
C PHE A 387 -11.57 -13.98 9.36
N LEU A 388 -10.47 -13.25 9.55
CA LEU A 388 -9.35 -13.70 10.38
C LEU A 388 -9.68 -13.67 11.87
N TYR A 389 -10.25 -12.57 12.37
CA TYR A 389 -10.27 -12.30 13.81
C TYR A 389 -11.65 -12.18 14.44
N SER A 390 -12.72 -11.96 13.67
CA SER A 390 -14.06 -11.86 14.27
C SER A 390 -14.58 -13.23 14.74
N SER A 391 -15.36 -13.22 15.81
CA SER A 391 -15.98 -14.42 16.37
C SER A 391 -17.52 -14.37 16.32
N LYS A 392 -18.12 -13.18 16.25
CA LYS A 392 -19.57 -12.97 16.26
C LYS A 392 -20.08 -12.40 14.94
N SER A 393 -21.39 -12.50 14.73
CA SER A 393 -22.06 -11.97 13.52
C SER A 393 -22.08 -10.45 13.47
N GLU A 394 -22.08 -9.79 14.63
CA GLU A 394 -22.18 -8.33 14.76
C GLU A 394 -20.84 -7.62 14.51
N ASP A 395 -19.72 -8.30 14.76
CA ASP A 395 -18.35 -7.77 14.66
C ASP A 395 -18.09 -7.10 13.30
N LEU A 396 -18.57 -7.69 12.21
CA LEU A 396 -18.39 -7.12 10.87
C LEU A 396 -19.04 -5.74 10.74
N LYS A 397 -20.25 -5.60 11.27
CA LYS A 397 -20.96 -4.30 11.23
C LYS A 397 -20.21 -3.30 12.08
N GLU A 398 -19.77 -3.70 13.27
CA GLU A 398 -18.97 -2.84 14.14
C GLU A 398 -17.68 -2.39 13.44
N ARG A 399 -16.90 -3.29 12.81
CA ARG A 399 -15.69 -2.92 12.05
C ARG A 399 -15.96 -1.87 10.98
N MET A 400 -17.09 -1.94 10.28
CA MET A 400 -17.49 -0.98 9.24
C MET A 400 -17.98 0.39 9.78
N GLU A 401 -18.32 0.51 11.06
CA GLU A 401 -18.79 1.75 11.70
C GLU A 401 -17.67 2.68 12.18
N ILE A 402 -16.56 2.76 11.42
CA ILE A 402 -15.39 3.56 11.80
C ILE A 402 -15.70 5.07 11.84
N ILE A 403 -16.53 5.58 10.92
CA ILE A 403 -16.88 7.02 10.87
C ILE A 403 -17.65 7.42 12.14
N GLN A 404 -18.60 6.59 12.58
CA GLN A 404 -19.36 6.86 13.81
C GLN A 404 -18.46 6.86 15.05
N ARG A 405 -17.42 6.01 15.07
CA ARG A 405 -16.42 6.02 16.15
C ARG A 405 -15.57 7.28 16.13
N LEU A 406 -15.10 7.69 14.96
CA LEU A 406 -14.32 8.92 14.81
C LEU A 406 -15.12 10.16 15.27
N GLU A 407 -16.41 10.25 14.92
CA GLU A 407 -17.27 11.34 15.41
C GLU A 407 -17.44 11.34 16.93
N LYS A 408 -17.50 10.16 17.56
CA LYS A 408 -17.51 10.06 19.03
C LYS A 408 -16.19 10.53 19.64
N LEU A 409 -15.05 10.23 19.03
CA LEU A 409 -13.72 10.64 19.51
C LEU A 409 -13.54 12.16 19.55
N ARG A 410 -14.28 12.93 18.72
CA ARG A 410 -14.27 14.40 18.77
C ARG A 410 -14.80 14.97 20.09
N GLN A 411 -15.57 14.20 20.83
CA GLN A 411 -16.16 14.60 22.11
C GLN A 411 -15.26 14.25 23.30
N GLU A 412 -14.16 13.52 23.06
CA GLU A 412 -13.24 13.12 24.12
C GLU A 412 -12.42 14.29 24.66
N SER A 413 -12.16 14.25 25.96
CA SER A 413 -11.39 15.28 26.65
C SER A 413 -9.89 15.15 26.40
N VAL A 414 -9.14 16.23 26.60
CA VAL A 414 -7.66 16.17 26.59
C VAL A 414 -7.10 15.11 27.54
N THR A 415 -7.75 14.89 28.69
CA THR A 415 -7.36 13.86 29.67
C THR A 415 -7.44 12.46 29.09
N PHE A 416 -8.46 12.15 28.27
CA PHE A 416 -8.57 10.87 27.58
C PHE A 416 -7.34 10.60 26.71
N TRP A 417 -6.93 11.57 25.89
CA TRP A 417 -5.79 11.45 24.99
C TRP A 417 -4.45 11.35 25.73
N VAL A 418 -4.28 12.13 26.79
CA VAL A 418 -3.10 12.05 27.66
C VAL A 418 -3.01 10.67 28.33
N ASP A 419 -4.11 10.15 28.87
CA ASP A 419 -4.13 8.84 29.51
C ASP A 419 -3.94 7.70 28.49
N PHE A 420 -4.43 7.88 27.25
CA PHE A 420 -4.18 6.97 26.14
C PHE A 420 -2.70 6.89 25.79
N LEU A 421 -2.02 8.04 25.64
CA LEU A 421 -0.57 8.12 25.41
C LEU A 421 0.20 7.46 26.56
N LYS A 422 -0.14 7.77 27.82
CA LYS A 422 0.52 7.15 28.99
C LYS A 422 0.38 5.64 28.98
N LYS A 423 -0.80 5.12 28.64
CA LYS A 423 -1.08 3.68 28.62
C LYS A 423 -0.25 2.97 27.55
N TYR A 424 -0.31 3.43 26.30
CA TYR A 424 0.23 2.69 25.16
C TYR A 424 1.65 3.10 24.74
N PHE A 425 2.10 4.32 25.02
CA PHE A 425 3.39 4.84 24.53
C PHE A 425 4.44 4.96 25.65
N ILE A 426 4.04 5.08 26.91
CA ILE A 426 4.97 5.30 28.04
C ILE A 426 5.02 4.09 28.98
N SER A 427 3.87 3.63 29.48
CA SER A 427 3.81 2.54 30.46
C SER A 427 4.01 1.17 29.81
N SER A 428 3.81 1.08 28.50
CA SER A 428 3.97 -0.14 27.72
C SER A 428 5.43 -0.40 27.40
N ARG A 429 5.79 -1.69 27.41
CA ARG A 429 7.11 -2.14 26.94
C ARG A 429 7.20 -1.88 25.44
N SER A 430 8.40 -1.56 24.98
CA SER A 430 8.67 -1.19 23.59
C SER A 430 9.71 -2.08 22.94
N VAL A 431 9.65 -2.18 21.62
CA VAL A 431 10.70 -2.77 20.80
C VAL A 431 11.30 -1.66 19.94
N SER A 432 12.61 -1.46 20.07
CA SER A 432 13.40 -0.51 19.31
C SER A 432 14.37 -1.29 18.42
N ILE A 433 14.27 -1.10 17.11
CA ILE A 433 15.20 -1.62 16.13
C ILE A 433 15.92 -0.45 15.46
N THR A 434 17.24 -0.42 15.53
CA THR A 434 18.09 0.51 14.77
C THR A 434 18.66 -0.22 13.56
N GLY A 435 18.23 0.15 12.36
CA GLY A 435 18.81 -0.31 11.10
C GLY A 435 20.14 0.39 10.85
N LYS A 436 21.25 -0.36 10.89
CA LYS A 436 22.61 0.19 10.72
C LYS A 436 23.18 -0.24 9.36
N PRO A 437 23.60 0.70 8.50
CA PRO A 437 24.25 0.33 7.24
C PRO A 437 25.61 -0.35 7.51
N SER A 438 25.99 -1.32 6.67
CA SER A 438 27.27 -2.02 6.79
C SER A 438 27.84 -2.51 5.45
N ALA A 439 28.91 -1.87 5.00
CA ALA A 439 29.70 -2.29 3.83
C ALA A 439 30.48 -3.58 4.12
N GLN A 440 30.93 -3.74 5.37
CA GLN A 440 31.55 -4.99 5.81
C GLN A 440 30.59 -6.18 5.69
N LEU A 441 29.34 -6.04 6.15
CA LEU A 441 28.34 -7.11 6.04
C LEU A 441 28.06 -7.46 4.57
N MET A 442 27.97 -6.46 3.69
CA MET A 442 27.81 -6.70 2.25
C MET A 442 28.96 -7.54 1.69
N LYS A 443 30.21 -7.20 2.05
CA LYS A 443 31.39 -7.95 1.63
C LYS A 443 31.39 -9.38 2.17
N GLU A 444 31.12 -9.56 3.47
CA GLU A 444 31.04 -10.86 4.12
C GLU A 444 29.97 -11.76 3.49
N MET A 445 28.79 -11.21 3.20
CA MET A 445 27.71 -11.93 2.52
C MET A 445 28.09 -12.31 1.09
N SER A 446 28.71 -11.40 0.32
CA SER A 446 29.15 -11.68 -1.05
C SER A 446 30.24 -12.77 -1.10
N GLU A 447 31.21 -12.71 -0.18
CA GLU A 447 32.28 -13.71 -0.07
C GLU A 447 31.74 -15.06 0.44
N GLY A 448 30.84 -15.03 1.42
CA GLY A 448 30.16 -16.21 1.94
C GLY A 448 29.34 -16.92 0.87
N GLU A 449 28.60 -16.18 0.05
CA GLU A 449 27.81 -16.75 -1.04
C GLU A 449 28.70 -17.35 -2.13
N LYS A 450 29.77 -16.66 -2.53
CA LYS A 450 30.77 -17.21 -3.49
C LYS A 450 31.38 -18.51 -2.97
N LYS A 451 31.71 -18.57 -1.68
CA LYS A 451 32.25 -19.77 -1.04
C LYS A 451 31.23 -20.90 -1.00
N ARG A 452 29.99 -20.63 -0.60
CA ARG A 452 28.90 -21.61 -0.56
C ARG A 452 28.65 -22.24 -1.92
N VAL A 453 28.58 -21.42 -2.98
CA VAL A 453 28.42 -21.89 -4.37
C VAL A 453 29.63 -22.72 -4.83
N ALA A 454 30.85 -22.32 -4.46
CA ALA A 454 32.05 -23.09 -4.79
C ALA A 454 32.07 -24.48 -4.11
N GLU A 455 31.75 -24.56 -2.81
CA GLU A 455 31.64 -25.82 -2.06
C GLU A 455 30.51 -26.70 -2.62
N GLN A 456 29.39 -26.09 -3.04
CA GLN A 456 28.30 -26.80 -3.70
C GLN A 456 28.72 -27.40 -5.05
N ARG A 457 29.48 -26.65 -5.86
CA ARG A 457 30.05 -27.15 -7.13
C ARG A 457 31.00 -28.32 -6.90
N GLU A 458 31.88 -28.22 -5.90
CA GLU A 458 32.83 -29.29 -5.56
C GLU A 458 32.09 -30.55 -5.08
N SER A 459 31.10 -30.39 -4.20
CA SER A 459 30.30 -31.50 -3.69
C SER A 459 29.50 -32.22 -4.79
N LEU A 460 28.95 -31.48 -5.74
CA LEU A 460 28.19 -32.05 -6.86
C LEU A 460 29.10 -32.73 -7.90
N GLY A 461 30.27 -32.14 -8.17
CA GLY A 461 31.14 -32.55 -9.27
C GLY A 461 30.46 -32.45 -10.65
N GLU A 462 31.19 -32.78 -11.72
CA GLU A 462 30.68 -32.66 -13.10
C GLU A 462 29.40 -33.48 -13.33
N GLU A 463 29.34 -34.71 -12.82
CA GLU A 463 28.17 -35.58 -12.96
C GLU A 463 26.97 -35.13 -12.11
N GLY A 464 27.19 -34.50 -10.95
CA GLY A 464 26.11 -33.90 -10.17
C GLY A 464 25.52 -32.68 -10.89
N LEU A 465 26.37 -31.79 -11.38
CA LEU A 465 25.97 -30.60 -12.14
C LEU A 465 25.20 -30.96 -13.41
N LYS A 466 25.67 -31.95 -14.18
CA LYS A 466 24.96 -32.46 -15.35
C LYS A 466 23.58 -33.02 -15.01
N ARG A 467 23.46 -33.78 -13.91
CA ARG A 467 22.16 -34.29 -13.42
C ARG A 467 21.22 -33.16 -13.01
N LYS A 468 21.73 -32.10 -12.38
CA LYS A 468 20.93 -30.91 -12.02
C LYS A 468 20.40 -30.20 -13.27
N ARG A 469 21.25 -29.99 -14.29
CA ARG A 469 20.85 -29.41 -15.58
C ARG A 469 19.73 -30.22 -16.23
N GLN A 470 19.91 -31.55 -16.36
CA GLN A 470 18.91 -32.43 -16.97
C GLN A 470 17.59 -32.46 -16.20
N ARG A 471 17.64 -32.40 -14.85
CA ARG A 471 16.43 -32.33 -14.02
C ARG A 471 15.67 -31.02 -14.26
N LEU A 472 16.37 -29.89 -14.39
CA LEU A 472 15.76 -28.59 -14.69
C LEU A 472 15.18 -28.53 -16.10
N GLU A 473 15.93 -28.99 -17.12
CA GLU A 473 15.46 -29.05 -18.51
C GLU A 473 14.18 -29.89 -18.60
N LYS A 474 14.19 -31.08 -17.99
CA LYS A 474 12.98 -31.93 -17.94
C LYS A 474 11.80 -31.26 -17.24
N ALA A 475 12.03 -30.60 -16.10
CA ALA A 475 10.97 -29.89 -15.39
C ALA A 475 10.40 -28.71 -16.21
N THR A 476 11.26 -28.03 -16.96
CA THR A 476 10.88 -26.93 -17.85
C THR A 476 10.03 -27.46 -19.01
N ASP A 477 10.48 -28.51 -19.69
CA ASP A 477 9.75 -29.16 -20.79
C ASP A 477 8.35 -29.65 -20.35
N GLU A 478 8.24 -30.19 -19.13
CA GLU A 478 6.97 -30.63 -18.56
C GLU A 478 6.01 -29.47 -18.24
N ASN A 479 6.54 -28.33 -17.78
CA ASN A 479 5.74 -27.16 -17.42
C ASN A 479 5.38 -26.27 -18.62
N GLU A 480 6.18 -26.29 -19.69
CA GLU A 480 5.96 -25.49 -20.91
C GLU A 480 5.03 -26.17 -21.93
N VAL A 481 4.40 -27.29 -21.56
CA VAL A 481 3.37 -27.94 -22.39
C VAL A 481 2.18 -27.00 -22.57
N ALA A 482 1.99 -26.53 -23.80
CA ALA A 482 0.90 -25.63 -24.13
C ALA A 482 -0.49 -26.29 -23.95
N PRO A 483 -1.47 -25.57 -23.39
CA PRO A 483 -2.82 -26.09 -23.25
C PRO A 483 -3.49 -26.28 -24.62
N PRO A 484 -4.30 -27.34 -24.82
CA PRO A 484 -5.06 -27.54 -26.05
C PRO A 484 -5.95 -26.32 -26.39
N PRO A 485 -5.98 -25.85 -27.66
CA PRO A 485 -6.78 -24.69 -28.05
C PRO A 485 -8.27 -24.80 -27.72
N ASP A 486 -8.83 -26.01 -27.78
CA ASP A 486 -10.24 -26.26 -27.45
C ASP A 486 -10.56 -26.00 -25.97
N ILE A 487 -9.62 -26.27 -25.07
CA ILE A 487 -9.76 -25.98 -23.64
C ILE A 487 -9.70 -24.46 -23.43
N VAL A 488 -8.74 -23.78 -24.06
CA VAL A 488 -8.62 -22.31 -23.99
C VAL A 488 -9.88 -21.62 -24.52
N ASN A 489 -10.44 -22.13 -25.62
CA ASN A 489 -11.62 -21.57 -26.26
C ASN A 489 -12.96 -22.02 -25.66
N SER A 490 -12.94 -22.91 -24.66
CA SER A 490 -14.16 -23.41 -24.01
C SER A 490 -14.93 -22.34 -23.24
N LEU A 491 -14.25 -21.27 -22.80
CA LEU A 491 -14.89 -20.13 -22.16
C LEU A 491 -15.35 -19.08 -23.20
N PRO A 492 -16.64 -18.70 -23.19
CA PRO A 492 -17.12 -17.60 -24.00
C PRO A 492 -16.51 -16.28 -23.52
N VAL A 493 -16.22 -15.39 -24.46
CA VAL A 493 -15.79 -14.02 -24.15
C VAL A 493 -17.04 -13.22 -23.78
N PRO A 494 -17.11 -12.61 -22.58
CA PRO A 494 -18.24 -11.79 -22.16
C PRO A 494 -18.52 -10.60 -23.09
N SER A 495 -19.78 -10.15 -23.13
CA SER A 495 -20.12 -8.94 -23.90
C SER A 495 -19.74 -7.67 -23.14
N THR A 496 -19.05 -6.74 -23.80
CA THR A 496 -18.74 -5.42 -23.23
C THR A 496 -19.98 -4.57 -22.96
N SER A 497 -21.12 -4.90 -23.59
CA SER A 497 -22.40 -4.21 -23.36
C SER A 497 -22.98 -4.45 -21.96
N SER A 498 -22.49 -5.46 -21.25
CA SER A 498 -22.92 -5.79 -19.88
C SER A 498 -22.17 -4.99 -18.80
N ILE A 499 -21.11 -4.27 -19.17
CA ILE A 499 -20.26 -3.52 -18.25
C ILE A 499 -20.98 -2.23 -17.84
N SER A 500 -21.12 -2.03 -16.52
CA SER A 500 -21.80 -0.86 -15.95
C SER A 500 -20.79 0.24 -15.63
N PHE A 501 -20.69 1.26 -16.46
CA PHE A 501 -19.78 2.39 -16.22
C PHE A 501 -20.38 3.43 -15.25
N HIS A 502 -19.52 4.19 -14.57
CA HIS A 502 -19.98 5.37 -13.85
C HIS A 502 -20.55 6.39 -14.83
N PRO A 503 -21.70 7.01 -14.54
CA PRO A 503 -22.20 8.12 -15.33
C PRO A 503 -21.27 9.32 -15.12
N ILE A 504 -20.65 9.79 -16.20
CA ILE A 504 -19.81 10.99 -16.22
C ILE A 504 -20.40 11.96 -17.22
N LYS A 505 -20.66 13.19 -16.78
CA LYS A 505 -21.06 14.30 -17.64
C LYS A 505 -19.91 15.28 -17.73
N MET A 506 -19.46 15.58 -18.95
CA MET A 506 -18.32 16.44 -19.18
C MET A 506 -18.78 17.76 -19.82
N PHE A 507 -18.22 18.88 -19.35
CA PHE A 507 -18.45 20.20 -19.91
C PHE A 507 -17.10 20.89 -20.14
N SER A 508 -16.85 21.40 -21.35
CA SER A 508 -15.59 22.10 -21.67
C SER A 508 -15.81 23.28 -22.60
N ASN A 509 -15.00 24.32 -22.45
CA ASN A 509 -14.98 25.47 -23.37
C ASN A 509 -14.04 25.28 -24.58
N ARG A 510 -13.32 24.15 -24.64
CA ARG A 510 -12.39 23.84 -25.74
C ARG A 510 -12.75 22.58 -26.52
N ARG A 511 -13.41 21.60 -25.89
CA ARG A 511 -13.80 20.34 -26.52
C ARG A 511 -15.31 20.19 -26.48
N GLN A 512 -15.94 19.97 -27.63
CA GLN A 512 -17.38 19.75 -27.73
C GLN A 512 -17.77 18.27 -27.80
N ASP A 513 -16.84 17.37 -28.14
CA ASP A 513 -17.12 15.93 -28.19
C ASP A 513 -17.53 15.41 -26.81
N GLY A 514 -18.74 14.85 -26.71
CA GLY A 514 -19.28 14.32 -25.46
C GLY A 514 -19.80 15.38 -24.47
N CYS A 515 -19.81 16.66 -24.84
CA CYS A 515 -20.47 17.72 -24.09
C CYS A 515 -21.87 17.97 -24.67
N ASP A 516 -22.90 17.99 -23.83
CA ASP A 516 -24.26 18.36 -24.23
C ASP A 516 -24.66 19.69 -23.56
N ASP A 517 -24.53 20.78 -24.32
CA ASP A 517 -24.87 22.14 -23.87
C ASP A 517 -26.37 22.35 -23.62
N SER A 518 -27.22 21.38 -23.99
CA SER A 518 -28.66 21.42 -23.71
C SER A 518 -29.02 21.00 -22.29
N GLU A 519 -28.08 20.37 -21.55
CA GLU A 519 -28.30 19.92 -20.19
C GLU A 519 -28.50 21.08 -19.20
N SER A 520 -29.30 20.82 -18.16
CA SER A 520 -29.62 21.83 -17.15
C SER A 520 -28.40 22.23 -16.30
N GLU A 521 -27.47 21.30 -16.15
CA GLU A 521 -26.24 21.40 -15.38
C GLU A 521 -25.22 22.31 -16.07
N ALA A 522 -25.13 22.25 -17.40
CA ALA A 522 -24.32 23.17 -18.21
C ALA A 522 -24.72 24.65 -17.99
N LYS A 523 -25.99 24.91 -17.67
CA LYS A 523 -26.49 26.27 -17.37
C LYS A 523 -26.17 26.73 -15.94
N LYS A 524 -25.91 25.80 -15.01
CA LYS A 524 -25.56 26.12 -13.62
C LYS A 524 -24.10 26.52 -13.46
N PHE A 525 -23.23 26.00 -14.32
CA PHE A 525 -21.81 26.30 -14.33
C PHE A 525 -21.42 26.78 -15.73
N PRO A 526 -21.37 28.10 -16.00
CA PRO A 526 -21.19 28.64 -17.35
C PRO A 526 -19.73 28.48 -17.82
N VAL A 527 -19.34 27.25 -18.17
CA VAL A 527 -17.99 26.90 -18.62
C VAL A 527 -17.55 27.76 -19.81
N SER A 528 -18.48 28.14 -20.68
CA SER A 528 -18.24 29.00 -21.85
C SER A 528 -17.80 30.43 -21.51
N GLU A 529 -18.07 30.92 -20.29
CA GLU A 529 -17.68 32.26 -19.84
C GLU A 529 -16.23 32.29 -19.28
N ILE A 530 -15.62 31.13 -19.06
CA ILE A 530 -14.27 31.03 -18.48
C ILE A 530 -13.20 31.36 -19.55
N PRO A 531 -12.29 32.32 -19.30
CA PRO A 531 -11.40 32.87 -20.33
C PRO A 531 -10.14 32.02 -20.61
N TYR A 532 -10.00 30.86 -19.97
CA TYR A 532 -8.87 29.93 -20.12
C TYR A 532 -9.38 28.49 -20.31
N SER A 533 -8.52 27.56 -20.76
CA SER A 533 -8.88 26.15 -20.94
C SER A 533 -9.53 25.59 -19.67
N PHE A 534 -10.76 25.13 -19.77
CA PHE A 534 -11.48 24.60 -18.62
C PHE A 534 -12.27 23.35 -19.00
N GLN A 535 -12.29 22.40 -18.07
CA GLN A 535 -13.10 21.20 -18.12
C GLN A 535 -13.70 20.96 -16.74
N LEU A 536 -15.00 20.65 -16.73
CA LEU A 536 -15.75 20.21 -15.57
C LEU A 536 -16.24 18.78 -15.83
N ASP A 537 -15.81 17.87 -14.97
CA ASP A 537 -16.32 16.50 -14.95
C ASP A 537 -17.32 16.39 -13.79
N HIS A 538 -18.61 16.31 -14.12
CA HIS A 538 -19.68 16.11 -13.16
C HIS A 538 -19.92 14.62 -12.95
N VAL A 539 -19.60 14.15 -11.74
CA VAL A 539 -19.68 12.76 -11.31
C VAL A 539 -20.34 12.67 -9.94
N SER A 540 -20.85 11.49 -9.59
CA SER A 540 -21.37 11.23 -8.25
C SER A 540 -20.22 11.05 -7.27
N THR A 541 -19.88 12.10 -6.51
CA THR A 541 -18.79 12.11 -5.53
C THR A 541 -19.15 12.99 -4.32
N LEU A 542 -18.56 12.67 -3.18
CA LEU A 542 -18.61 13.42 -1.93
C LEU A 542 -17.63 14.62 -1.92
N PHE A 543 -16.78 14.77 -2.94
CA PHE A 543 -15.68 15.73 -2.93
C PHE A 543 -15.61 16.57 -4.21
N ALA A 544 -15.04 17.77 -4.09
CA ALA A 544 -14.56 18.56 -5.23
C ALA A 544 -13.05 18.34 -5.41
N LYS A 545 -12.62 18.07 -6.65
CA LYS A 545 -11.21 18.01 -7.04
C LYS A 545 -10.91 19.14 -8.00
N LEU A 546 -9.96 19.99 -7.64
CA LEU A 546 -9.51 21.12 -8.44
C LEU A 546 -8.08 20.84 -8.88
N THR A 547 -7.81 20.86 -10.19
CA THR A 547 -6.46 20.67 -10.73
C THR A 547 -6.10 21.81 -11.67
N VAL A 548 -5.02 22.51 -11.36
CA VAL A 548 -4.39 23.49 -12.23
C VAL A 548 -3.26 22.82 -13.00
N LEU A 549 -3.28 22.97 -14.31
CA LEU A 549 -2.25 22.45 -15.23
C LEU A 549 -1.50 23.63 -15.84
N LEU A 550 -0.22 23.75 -15.51
CA LEU A 550 0.67 24.80 -16.00
C LEU A 550 1.64 24.22 -17.03
N ASP A 551 1.68 24.78 -18.23
CA ASP A 551 2.64 24.38 -19.25
C ASP A 551 4.03 24.93 -18.92
N THR A 552 4.97 24.04 -18.69
CA THR A 552 6.37 24.35 -18.37
C THR A 552 7.29 24.31 -19.60
N ALA A 553 6.75 24.06 -20.80
CA ALA A 553 7.53 24.13 -22.04
C ALA A 553 8.13 25.53 -22.27
N VAL A 554 7.49 26.57 -21.72
CA VAL A 554 7.96 27.97 -21.78
C VAL A 554 9.03 28.31 -20.75
N VAL A 555 9.31 27.42 -19.79
CA VAL A 555 10.32 27.66 -18.74
C VAL A 555 11.73 27.52 -19.34
N PRO A 556 12.60 28.55 -19.19
CA PRO A 556 13.99 28.48 -19.64
C PRO A 556 14.75 27.28 -19.05
N GLU A 557 15.70 26.71 -19.80
CA GLU A 557 16.44 25.50 -19.42
C GLU A 557 17.12 25.64 -18.05
N GLU A 558 17.72 26.80 -17.78
CA GLU A 558 18.40 27.13 -16.54
C GLU A 558 17.47 27.14 -15.31
N LEU A 559 16.16 27.35 -15.51
CA LEU A 559 15.16 27.36 -14.43
C LEU A 559 14.47 26.01 -14.25
N LYS A 560 14.60 25.07 -15.19
CA LYS A 560 13.95 23.75 -15.10
C LYS A 560 14.35 22.94 -13.86
N PRO A 561 15.61 22.98 -13.38
CA PRO A 561 15.97 22.28 -12.13
C PRO A 561 15.16 22.75 -10.91
N TYR A 562 14.70 24.00 -10.89
CA TYR A 562 13.93 24.58 -9.79
C TYR A 562 12.48 24.08 -9.73
N LEU A 563 11.94 23.50 -10.81
CA LEU A 563 10.54 23.07 -10.87
C LEU A 563 10.19 22.05 -9.78
N SER A 564 11.08 21.09 -9.51
CA SER A 564 10.86 20.09 -8.46
C SER A 564 10.78 20.74 -7.09
N LEU A 565 11.75 21.60 -6.74
CA LEU A 565 11.75 22.30 -5.46
C LEU A 565 10.56 23.26 -5.31
N TYR A 566 10.22 23.98 -6.38
CA TYR A 566 9.07 24.88 -6.43
C TYR A 566 7.77 24.15 -6.10
N LEU A 567 7.54 22.98 -6.71
CA LEU A 567 6.34 22.20 -6.47
C LEU A 567 6.30 21.59 -5.07
N GLU A 568 7.44 21.21 -4.50
CA GLU A 568 7.52 20.66 -3.15
C GLU A 568 7.27 21.74 -2.09
N VAL A 569 7.80 22.95 -2.26
CA VAL A 569 7.73 24.01 -1.24
C VAL A 569 6.39 24.77 -1.26
N ILE A 570 5.59 24.68 -2.33
CA ILE A 570 4.41 25.54 -2.53
C ILE A 570 3.36 25.43 -1.41
N PHE A 571 3.13 24.23 -0.86
CA PHE A 571 2.13 23.99 0.18
C PHE A 571 2.62 24.31 1.60
N GLU A 572 3.93 24.51 1.75
CA GLU A 572 4.58 24.76 3.03
C GLU A 572 5.30 26.12 3.06
N SER A 573 4.93 27.01 2.13
CA SER A 573 5.45 28.37 2.05
C SER A 573 4.57 29.36 2.82
N PRO A 574 5.15 30.37 3.48
CA PRO A 574 4.40 31.52 3.96
C PRO A 574 3.59 32.19 2.85
N LEU A 575 2.45 32.78 3.19
CA LEU A 575 1.59 33.49 2.24
C LEU A 575 1.52 34.98 2.56
N LEU A 576 1.61 35.86 1.56
CA LEU A 576 1.38 37.30 1.74
C LEU A 576 -0.09 37.65 1.50
N ARG A 577 -0.89 37.74 2.55
CA ARG A 577 -2.31 38.12 2.48
C ARG A 577 -2.51 39.55 2.98
N ASP A 578 -3.06 40.41 2.12
CA ASP A 578 -3.36 41.82 2.46
C ASP A 578 -2.18 42.59 3.06
N GLY A 579 -0.96 42.31 2.57
CA GLY A 579 0.29 42.91 3.05
C GLY A 579 0.84 42.32 4.35
N VAL A 580 0.19 41.30 4.91
CA VAL A 580 0.64 40.57 6.11
C VAL A 580 1.19 39.20 5.70
N LEU A 581 2.41 38.90 6.16
CA LEU A 581 3.03 37.60 5.96
C LEU A 581 2.43 36.59 6.95
N ILE A 582 1.69 35.63 6.42
CA ILE A 582 1.14 34.50 7.16
C ILE A 582 2.23 33.44 7.30
N PRO A 583 2.63 33.06 8.52
CA PRO A 583 3.66 32.03 8.75
C PRO A 583 3.25 30.68 8.17
N HIS A 584 4.24 29.89 7.74
CA HIS A 584 3.99 28.60 7.09
C HIS A 584 3.22 27.61 7.97
N GLU A 585 3.44 27.62 9.28
CA GLU A 585 2.75 26.75 10.24
C GLU A 585 1.24 27.00 10.19
N LYS A 586 0.85 28.27 10.05
CA LYS A 586 -0.55 28.67 9.91
C LYS A 586 -1.10 28.30 8.53
N VAL A 587 -0.31 28.46 7.47
CA VAL A 587 -0.69 28.03 6.11
C VAL A 587 -0.97 26.53 6.07
N VAL A 588 -0.06 25.72 6.61
CA VAL A 588 -0.19 24.26 6.71
C VAL A 588 -1.40 23.87 7.55
N ALA A 589 -1.61 24.50 8.70
CA ALA A 589 -2.77 24.24 9.55
C ALA A 589 -4.10 24.56 8.85
N GLU A 590 -4.19 25.72 8.17
CA GLU A 590 -5.40 26.11 7.45
C GLU A 590 -5.64 25.24 6.21
N LEU A 591 -4.60 24.88 5.46
CA LEU A 591 -4.68 23.92 4.35
C LEU A 591 -5.19 22.57 4.83
N ALA A 592 -4.65 22.04 5.92
CA ALA A 592 -5.10 20.78 6.51
C ALA A 592 -6.58 20.86 6.96
N ALA A 593 -7.02 21.98 7.51
CA ALA A 593 -8.42 22.16 7.93
C ALA A 593 -9.40 22.24 6.74
N ASP A 594 -8.97 22.82 5.62
CA ASP A 594 -9.84 23.07 4.47
C ASP A 594 -9.76 22.00 3.38
N THR A 595 -8.66 21.25 3.31
CA THR A 595 -8.40 20.24 2.27
C THR A 595 -8.31 18.84 2.85
N LEU A 596 -8.77 17.87 2.06
CA LEU A 596 -8.55 16.47 2.33
C LEU A 596 -7.16 16.05 1.84
N ASP A 597 -6.80 16.45 0.62
CA ASP A 597 -5.57 16.07 -0.05
C ASP A 597 -5.09 17.23 -0.92
N HIS A 598 -3.77 17.36 -1.06
CA HIS A 598 -3.15 18.33 -1.93
C HIS A 598 -1.87 17.74 -2.52
N VAL A 599 -1.74 17.82 -3.85
CA VAL A 599 -0.66 17.17 -4.58
C VAL A 599 -0.11 18.13 -5.62
N SER A 600 1.21 18.21 -5.69
CA SER A 600 1.95 18.88 -6.75
C SER A 600 2.85 17.89 -7.45
N SER A 601 2.95 17.99 -8.78
CA SER A 601 3.74 17.04 -9.56
C SER A 601 4.16 17.58 -10.92
N LEU A 602 5.26 17.05 -11.46
CA LEU A 602 5.58 17.17 -12.87
C LEU A 602 4.95 15.99 -13.64
N GLY A 603 3.91 16.30 -14.41
CA GLY A 603 3.05 15.33 -15.08
C GLY A 603 1.87 14.86 -14.23
N LEU A 604 0.85 14.33 -14.89
CA LEU A 604 -0.46 13.99 -14.28
C LEU A 604 -0.39 12.91 -13.20
N LYS A 605 0.67 12.12 -13.19
CA LYS A 605 0.96 11.07 -12.20
C LYS A 605 2.42 11.10 -11.73
N GLY A 606 3.05 12.27 -11.85
CA GLY A 606 4.42 12.44 -11.40
C GLY A 606 4.54 12.35 -9.88
N SER A 607 5.71 11.98 -9.42
CA SER A 607 6.11 12.08 -8.01
C SER A 607 7.50 12.69 -7.91
N ARG A 608 7.97 12.93 -6.68
CA ARG A 608 9.32 13.43 -6.41
C ARG A 608 10.36 12.63 -7.20
N PHE A 609 11.20 13.34 -7.93
CA PHE A 609 12.23 12.82 -8.83
C PHE A 609 11.77 11.96 -10.01
N THR A 610 10.47 11.75 -10.14
CA THR A 610 9.90 10.84 -11.13
C THR A 610 8.75 11.53 -11.85
N PRO A 611 9.05 12.45 -12.80
CA PRO A 611 8.01 12.90 -13.71
C PRO A 611 7.49 11.69 -14.50
N GLU A 612 6.20 11.71 -14.81
CA GLU A 612 5.51 10.65 -15.56
C GLU A 612 4.67 11.29 -16.69
N GLU A 613 3.48 10.76 -17.00
CA GLU A 613 2.61 11.17 -18.12
C GLU A 613 2.49 12.71 -18.26
N PHE A 614 2.77 13.22 -19.46
CA PHE A 614 2.78 14.65 -19.80
C PHE A 614 3.70 15.49 -18.89
N PRO A 615 5.02 15.19 -18.84
CA PRO A 615 5.95 15.76 -17.88
C PRO A 615 6.18 17.27 -18.07
N GLN A 616 5.76 17.84 -19.20
CA GLN A 616 5.72 19.28 -19.44
C GLN A 616 4.65 20.02 -18.62
N LEU A 617 3.75 19.32 -17.94
CA LEU A 617 2.74 19.93 -17.09
C LEU A 617 3.24 19.98 -15.64
N ALA A 618 3.27 21.17 -15.05
CA ALA A 618 3.27 21.30 -13.59
C ALA A 618 1.82 21.26 -13.12
N CYS A 619 1.50 20.26 -12.30
CA CYS A 619 0.15 20.01 -11.81
C CYS A 619 0.08 20.44 -10.34
N ILE A 620 -0.95 21.20 -9.97
CA ILE A 620 -1.27 21.53 -8.57
C ILE A 620 -2.73 21.15 -8.36
N THR A 621 -2.98 20.24 -7.43
CA THR A 621 -4.29 19.65 -7.18
C THR A 621 -4.69 19.84 -5.74
N LEU A 622 -5.95 20.24 -5.51
CA LEU A 622 -6.60 20.24 -4.20
C LEU A 622 -7.83 19.33 -4.26
N LYS A 623 -8.01 18.49 -3.23
CA LYS A 623 -9.25 17.73 -3.00
C LYS A 623 -9.87 18.19 -1.68
N LEU A 624 -11.16 18.48 -1.70
CA LEU A 624 -11.88 19.08 -0.57
C LEU A 624 -13.35 18.68 -0.57
N GLU A 625 -14.04 18.94 0.54
CA GLU A 625 -15.50 18.83 0.64
C GLU A 625 -16.17 19.74 -0.40
N VAL A 626 -17.29 19.31 -1.00
CA VAL A 626 -17.97 20.05 -2.07
C VAL A 626 -18.36 21.46 -1.61
N GLU A 627 -18.79 21.59 -0.36
CA GLU A 627 -19.20 22.86 0.27
C GLU A 627 -18.03 23.85 0.41
N LYS A 628 -16.79 23.36 0.36
CA LYS A 628 -15.57 24.18 0.45
C LYS A 628 -15.04 24.60 -0.94
N TYR A 629 -15.75 24.32 -2.04
CA TYR A 629 -15.30 24.62 -3.41
C TYR A 629 -14.70 26.03 -3.55
N GLU A 630 -15.41 27.07 -3.10
CA GLU A 630 -14.95 28.46 -3.18
C GLU A 630 -13.64 28.69 -2.42
N LYS A 631 -13.48 28.05 -1.25
CA LYS A 631 -12.21 28.09 -0.50
C LYS A 631 -11.09 27.43 -1.29
N GLY A 632 -11.35 26.32 -1.98
CA GLY A 632 -10.38 25.67 -2.86
C GLY A 632 -9.90 26.59 -3.97
N ILE A 633 -10.78 27.39 -4.57
CA ILE A 633 -10.41 28.40 -5.58
C ILE A 633 -9.53 29.50 -4.97
N HIS A 634 -9.88 30.01 -3.79
CA HIS A 634 -9.05 30.98 -3.07
C HIS A 634 -7.68 30.40 -2.69
N TRP A 635 -7.62 29.13 -2.28
CA TRP A 635 -6.36 28.44 -2.00
C TRP A 635 -5.48 28.35 -3.24
N LEU A 636 -6.02 27.96 -4.39
CA LEU A 636 -5.27 27.95 -5.65
C LEU A 636 -4.75 29.34 -6.00
N GLN A 637 -5.56 30.39 -5.81
CA GLN A 637 -5.11 31.77 -6.03
C GLN A 637 -3.96 32.15 -5.08
N ASP A 638 -4.10 31.85 -3.79
CA ASP A 638 -3.09 32.17 -2.79
C ASP A 638 -1.78 31.42 -3.03
N LEU A 639 -1.84 30.12 -3.28
CA LEU A 639 -0.66 29.28 -3.55
C LEU A 639 0.09 29.73 -4.81
N LEU A 640 -0.65 30.06 -5.87
CA LEU A 640 -0.04 30.45 -7.16
C LEU A 640 0.52 31.87 -7.17
N TYR A 641 -0.11 32.81 -6.46
CA TYR A 641 0.20 34.25 -6.59
C TYR A 641 0.71 34.92 -5.32
N LYS A 642 0.52 34.30 -4.14
CA LYS A 642 0.85 34.93 -2.85
C LYS A 642 1.90 34.17 -2.03
N ALA A 643 2.31 32.98 -2.47
CA ALA A 643 3.41 32.24 -1.84
C ALA A 643 4.70 33.07 -1.80
N GLN A 644 5.36 33.05 -0.65
CA GLN A 644 6.64 33.69 -0.40
C GLN A 644 7.68 32.61 -0.10
N PHE A 645 8.68 32.50 -0.96
CA PHE A 645 9.78 31.55 -0.76
C PHE A 645 10.81 32.16 0.17
N THR A 646 10.88 31.67 1.40
CA THR A 646 11.87 32.10 2.38
C THR A 646 13.08 31.19 2.36
N LYS A 647 14.26 31.75 2.67
CA LYS A 647 15.51 30.99 2.78
C LYS A 647 15.34 29.73 3.63
N ASP A 648 14.79 29.89 4.83
CA ASP A 648 14.64 28.79 5.80
C ASP A 648 13.79 27.63 5.23
N ARG A 649 12.68 27.92 4.53
CA ARG A 649 11.85 26.87 3.92
C ARG A 649 12.53 26.20 2.74
N LEU A 650 13.23 26.95 1.90
CA LEU A 650 14.00 26.39 0.79
C LEU A 650 15.13 25.48 1.27
N GLU A 651 15.82 25.86 2.34
CA GLU A 651 16.87 25.03 2.96
C GLU A 651 16.30 23.75 3.57
N ILE A 652 15.22 23.84 4.35
CA ILE A 652 14.60 22.67 5.00
C ILE A 652 14.07 21.69 3.95
N VAL A 653 13.25 22.16 3.01
CA VAL A 653 12.66 21.30 1.97
C VAL A 653 13.76 20.77 1.04
N GLY A 654 14.74 21.58 0.68
CA GLY A 654 15.88 21.16 -0.14
C GLY A 654 16.71 20.06 0.52
N LYS A 655 17.02 20.18 1.82
CA LYS A 655 17.73 19.16 2.61
C LYS A 655 16.90 17.87 2.71
N LYS A 656 15.59 17.97 2.96
CA LYS A 656 14.66 16.82 2.97
C LYS A 656 14.72 16.07 1.64
N MET A 657 14.53 16.80 0.53
CA MET A 657 14.63 16.24 -0.82
C MET A 657 15.99 15.57 -1.08
N MET A 658 17.09 16.19 -0.66
CA MET A 658 18.43 15.59 -0.81
C MET A 658 18.60 14.29 -0.02
N ASN A 659 18.13 14.25 1.22
CA ASN A 659 18.23 13.06 2.07
C ASN A 659 17.42 11.90 1.48
N ASP A 660 16.30 12.16 0.82
CA ASP A 660 15.52 11.13 0.12
C ASP A 660 16.27 10.54 -1.09
N VAL A 661 17.23 11.26 -1.68
CA VAL A 661 18.02 10.70 -2.78
C VAL A 661 18.86 9.51 -2.31
N ALA A 662 19.33 9.51 -1.05
CA ALA A 662 20.13 8.41 -0.51
C ALA A 662 19.35 7.08 -0.56
N SER A 663 18.09 7.06 -0.10
CA SER A 663 17.25 5.87 -0.21
C SER A 663 17.01 5.45 -1.67
N LYS A 664 16.75 6.42 -2.56
CA LYS A 664 16.46 6.15 -3.97
C LYS A 664 17.66 5.60 -4.74
N LYS A 665 18.90 5.93 -4.35
CA LYS A 665 20.12 5.33 -4.90
C LYS A 665 20.26 3.85 -4.56
N ARG A 666 19.69 3.39 -3.44
CA ARG A 666 19.69 1.97 -3.02
C ARG A 666 18.66 1.14 -3.77
N GLU A 667 17.65 1.78 -4.37
CA GLU A 667 16.63 1.12 -5.17
C GLU A 667 17.09 0.95 -6.64
N MET A 668 17.11 -0.28 -7.14
CA MET A 668 17.53 -0.57 -8.53
C MET A 668 16.64 0.14 -9.57
N ARG A 669 15.33 0.13 -9.38
CA ARG A 669 14.37 0.62 -10.38
C ARG A 669 14.48 2.13 -10.64
N PRO A 670 14.53 3.02 -9.62
CA PRO A 670 14.81 4.45 -9.82
C PRO A 670 16.15 4.71 -10.51
N VAL A 671 17.22 4.01 -10.13
CA VAL A 671 18.56 4.17 -10.75
C VAL A 671 18.53 3.79 -12.23
N THR A 672 18.00 2.62 -12.57
CA THR A 672 17.88 2.18 -13.96
C THR A 672 16.97 3.10 -14.78
N LYS A 673 15.84 3.54 -14.21
CA LYS A 673 14.95 4.53 -14.86
C LYS A 673 15.70 5.84 -15.14
N ALA A 674 16.49 6.35 -14.21
CA ALA A 674 17.27 7.58 -14.40
C ALA A 674 18.27 7.44 -15.56
N LEU A 675 19.01 6.33 -15.62
CA LEU A 675 19.95 6.06 -16.71
C LEU A 675 19.26 5.92 -18.07
N ILE A 676 18.14 5.20 -18.15
CA ILE A 676 17.37 5.09 -19.39
C ILE A 676 16.86 6.46 -19.82
N ARG A 677 16.36 7.27 -18.88
CA ARG A 677 15.86 8.62 -19.19
C ARG A 677 16.95 9.53 -19.74
N ASP A 678 18.19 9.39 -19.28
CA ASP A 678 19.34 10.14 -19.80
C ASP A 678 19.68 9.81 -21.26
N ILE A 679 19.36 8.59 -21.70
CA ILE A 679 19.58 8.15 -23.09
C ILE A 679 18.42 8.59 -23.98
N VAL A 680 17.19 8.53 -23.46
CA VAL A 680 15.96 8.70 -24.25
C VAL A 680 15.50 10.16 -24.34
N PHE A 681 15.76 10.98 -23.32
CA PHE A 681 15.25 12.35 -23.25
C PHE A 681 16.32 13.41 -23.43
N THR A 682 15.94 14.54 -24.02
CA THR A 682 16.84 15.68 -24.22
C THR A 682 17.03 16.48 -22.92
N LYS A 683 18.09 17.30 -22.86
CA LYS A 683 18.47 18.07 -21.66
C LYS A 683 17.41 19.11 -21.27
N GLU A 684 16.69 19.61 -22.27
CA GLU A 684 15.63 20.59 -22.12
C GLU A 684 14.34 19.97 -21.58
N SER A 685 14.26 18.64 -21.42
CA SER A 685 13.07 17.97 -20.91
C SER A 685 13.01 17.95 -19.39
N ASN A 686 11.80 18.02 -18.83
CA ASN A 686 11.60 17.85 -17.39
C ASN A 686 11.96 16.43 -16.92
N MET A 687 11.82 15.42 -17.80
CA MET A 687 12.24 14.04 -17.53
C MET A 687 13.73 13.94 -17.23
N TYR A 688 14.54 14.78 -17.90
CA TYR A 688 15.98 14.85 -17.71
C TYR A 688 16.34 15.69 -16.48
N SER A 689 15.77 16.90 -16.32
CA SER A 689 16.17 17.85 -15.28
C SER A 689 15.72 17.44 -13.87
N ALA A 690 14.56 16.78 -13.75
CA ALA A 690 13.94 16.51 -12.45
C ALA A 690 14.37 15.19 -11.81
N ASN A 691 15.27 14.40 -12.40
CA ASN A 691 15.66 13.12 -11.80
C ASN A 691 16.52 13.27 -10.54
N MET A 692 16.55 12.21 -9.72
CA MET A 692 17.18 12.22 -8.40
C MET A 692 18.68 12.58 -8.41
N VAL A 693 19.43 12.17 -9.43
CA VAL A 693 20.88 12.39 -9.49
C VAL A 693 21.20 13.87 -9.73
N ARG A 694 20.50 14.50 -10.69
CA ARG A 694 20.69 15.91 -10.99
C ARG A 694 20.12 16.81 -9.92
N GLN A 695 18.96 16.44 -9.37
CA GLN A 695 18.36 17.16 -8.26
C GLN A 695 19.27 17.15 -7.04
N TYR A 696 19.95 16.03 -6.73
CA TYR A 696 20.94 16.00 -5.66
C TYR A 696 22.07 17.01 -5.87
N SER A 697 22.69 17.04 -7.06
CA SER A 697 23.75 18.01 -7.36
C SER A 697 23.25 19.46 -7.35
N PHE A 698 22.06 19.70 -7.91
CA PHE A 698 21.44 21.02 -7.96
C PHE A 698 21.10 21.55 -6.56
N LEU A 699 20.46 20.74 -5.71
CA LEU A 699 20.06 21.13 -4.36
C LEU A 699 21.28 21.38 -3.47
N ASN A 700 22.35 20.57 -3.59
CA ASN A 700 23.61 20.81 -2.89
C ASN A 700 24.19 22.21 -3.22
N GLN A 701 24.22 22.54 -4.51
CA GLN A 701 24.72 23.84 -4.96
C GLN A 701 23.80 24.98 -4.47
N LEU A 702 22.49 24.81 -4.60
CA LEU A 702 21.50 25.81 -4.19
C LEU A 702 21.59 26.10 -2.68
N ILE A 703 21.67 25.08 -1.84
CA ILE A 703 21.78 25.26 -0.38
C ILE A 703 23.09 25.97 -0.04
N SER A 704 24.21 25.56 -0.65
CA SER A 704 25.48 26.27 -0.46
C SER A 704 25.40 27.73 -0.92
N ASP A 705 24.69 28.02 -2.01
CA ASP A 705 24.48 29.37 -2.47
C ASP A 705 23.62 30.19 -1.50
N LEU A 706 22.53 29.63 -0.96
CA LEU A 706 21.65 30.27 0.02
C LEU A 706 22.36 30.55 1.35
N GLU A 707 23.26 29.66 1.78
CA GLU A 707 24.10 29.85 2.96
C GLU A 707 25.03 31.07 2.79
N ASN A 708 25.56 31.28 1.59
CA ASN A 708 26.48 32.37 1.26
C ASN A 708 25.79 33.68 0.91
N ASP A 709 24.62 33.64 0.27
CA ASP A 709 23.86 34.80 -0.18
C ASP A 709 22.35 34.50 -0.19
N ALA A 710 21.62 35.05 0.77
CA ALA A 710 20.19 34.86 0.93
C ALA A 710 19.33 35.54 -0.17
N SER A 711 19.94 36.31 -1.09
CA SER A 711 19.24 36.98 -2.19
C SER A 711 19.20 36.18 -3.50
N LYS A 712 19.98 35.09 -3.57
CA LYS A 712 19.90 34.07 -4.62
C LYS A 712 18.74 33.12 -4.38
#